data_AF-R3X996-F1
#
_entry.id   AF-R3X996-F1
#
_cell.length_a   1.000
_cell.length_b   1.000
_cell.length_c   1.000
_cell.angle_alpha   90.00
_cell.angle_beta   90.00
_cell.angle_gamma   90.00
#
_symmetry.space_group_name_H-M   'P 1'
#
loop_
_entity.id
_entity.type
_entity.pdbx_description
1 polymer ?
#
loop_
_entity_poly.entity_id
_entity_poly.type
_entity_poly.pdbx_seq_one_letter_code
_entity_poly.pdbx_strand_id
1 'polypeptide(L)'
;MSSIETAINWMDQRKGTVSYSQGARLGPNSYDCSSAVYYALIAAGVFTVGTMGNTDTLFGHLEGVGWQQVSNPQRGDVFIWGVRGASGGDEGHAGIFVDNTSIIHCNSFANGISIDNHASRLSYIGNPPTTFYRNPKGSSSASPAPEITSEEERRAWSIAQLLNKSGYNMISIAGLLGNIDVETGGSMNPDTDQTHGGPAYGLVQWDGSSYPLVGSPTSSGREYVQRLLAHAGINGNYTSVEVQTRLIDWCMFNGQWIGVVEPKSVEGFKNATDVEQATLAFLKNFERAGTEHFQRRVDAAKRWSSFLNQLPSDLGDFETFETMTNVGSLDFLGIKEGEIHASGWHFSSDKGEEYIAFINAETDQELGRFKAAPIDRPDIKEAYPKVIGVEKSGFEAKLKVPNGTAVYIKGIRTNGTATDELIFDQIIIFEQAFDVEIDPYAKSNTKFFFEIIEGGKVIKRGTKVLNTLSWSNELMYVPTTQIVLPIEYTEWINGREEIKLYINKKVFHGIVTGYTLDKENETLSIDLAHVISEWEYRQISTNLAAKNRTVNDIYSTLDFRYPGWNVNYRQDSAMRVIDYVYSRQNKLEGLTKTCELTPDLFWRVGFHFGRALEIGFFGEKKSYIFSTKPSSKHNVRIIAEPTIVHSFDHVMNIATVYGEKSDSGMSSMSLRELYEDKASQDPKFPVVILRKGINNERGYDYIQFSKLAPNGNIEYSVIDTESIALESAKVIEGAFSFNDLAPFNTNEETITDEDRAKAAKTAYDAAVKKLKQSRRTYQIELTVEELPEEINVGDKVRLLYDNQVLMVEDCSNYMKKILKMDDWFYITSMNYTIDQNGVETNSVVLEKFLKVDRESGQ
;
A
#
# COMPACT_ATOMS: atom_id res chain seq x y z
N MET A 1 20.12 -19.85 -12.62
CA MET A 1 19.47 -21.07 -13.19
C MET A 1 19.26 -20.85 -14.68
N SER A 2 19.43 -21.89 -15.52
CA SER A 2 19.00 -21.78 -16.92
C SER A 2 17.49 -21.49 -16.94
N SER A 3 17.03 -20.65 -17.87
CA SER A 3 15.61 -20.24 -17.96
C SER A 3 14.65 -21.43 -17.94
N ILE A 4 15.06 -22.54 -18.56
CA ILE A 4 14.30 -23.80 -18.62
C ILE A 4 14.09 -24.46 -17.25
N GLU A 5 15.11 -24.49 -16.38
CA GLU A 5 14.98 -25.10 -15.05
C GLU A 5 14.06 -24.27 -14.15
N THR A 6 14.05 -22.94 -14.32
CA THR A 6 13.08 -22.06 -13.65
C THR A 6 11.65 -22.38 -14.07
N ALA A 7 11.39 -22.68 -15.35
CA ALA A 7 10.06 -23.06 -15.83
C ALA A 7 9.59 -24.39 -15.23
N ILE A 8 10.47 -25.40 -15.18
CA ILE A 8 10.14 -26.71 -14.59
C ILE A 8 9.90 -26.59 -13.09
N ASN A 9 10.74 -25.83 -12.37
CA ASN A 9 10.57 -25.60 -10.93
C ASN A 9 9.27 -24.84 -10.62
N TRP A 10 8.86 -23.89 -11.46
CA TRP A 10 7.59 -23.17 -11.29
C TRP A 10 6.39 -24.13 -11.33
N MET A 11 6.40 -25.09 -12.25
CA MET A 11 5.38 -26.12 -12.37
C MET A 11 5.42 -27.09 -11.19
N ASP A 12 6.63 -27.53 -10.79
CA ASP A 12 6.80 -28.52 -9.71
C ASP A 12 6.34 -27.97 -8.35
N GLN A 13 6.63 -26.70 -8.03
CA GLN A 13 6.15 -26.01 -6.83
C GLN A 13 4.61 -25.94 -6.73
N ARG A 14 3.91 -26.04 -7.87
CA ARG A 14 2.45 -25.95 -7.97
C ARG A 14 1.78 -27.32 -8.12
N LYS A 15 2.56 -28.39 -8.15
CA LYS A 15 2.08 -29.77 -8.18
C LYS A 15 1.30 -30.07 -6.90
N GLY A 16 0.05 -30.50 -7.05
CA GLY A 16 -0.83 -30.83 -5.92
C GLY A 16 -1.38 -29.64 -5.12
N THR A 17 -1.06 -28.39 -5.47
CA THR A 17 -1.54 -27.18 -4.77
C THR A 17 -2.49 -26.32 -5.60
N VAL A 18 -2.68 -26.64 -6.89
CA VAL A 18 -3.55 -25.91 -7.84
C VAL A 18 -4.51 -26.87 -8.55
N SER A 19 -5.67 -26.39 -8.96
CA SER A 19 -6.67 -27.18 -9.70
C SER A 19 -6.66 -26.91 -11.22
N TYR A 20 -7.25 -27.81 -12.00
CA TYR A 20 -7.41 -27.62 -13.44
C TYR A 20 -8.69 -26.84 -13.74
N SER A 21 -8.61 -25.74 -14.50
CA SER A 21 -9.78 -24.97 -14.93
C SER A 21 -9.50 -24.18 -16.21
N GLN A 22 -10.36 -24.32 -17.21
CA GLN A 22 -10.36 -23.48 -18.42
C GLN A 22 -11.05 -22.13 -18.22
N GLY A 23 -12.01 -22.04 -17.27
CA GLY A 23 -12.70 -20.78 -16.95
C GLY A 23 -11.90 -19.87 -16.01
N ALA A 24 -11.21 -20.47 -15.03
CA ALA A 24 -10.36 -19.78 -14.05
C ALA A 24 -8.88 -20.12 -14.29
N ARG A 25 -8.41 -19.92 -15.52
CA ARG A 25 -7.10 -20.42 -15.99
C ARG A 25 -5.89 -19.53 -15.67
N LEU A 26 -6.10 -18.36 -15.04
CA LEU A 26 -5.07 -17.31 -14.87
C LEU A 26 -4.48 -17.24 -13.45
N GLY A 27 -4.62 -18.33 -12.68
CA GLY A 27 -4.15 -18.38 -11.30
C GLY A 27 -5.02 -17.57 -10.30
N PRO A 28 -4.57 -17.46 -9.04
CA PRO A 28 -3.42 -18.17 -8.48
C PRO A 28 -3.73 -19.65 -8.19
N ASN A 29 -5.01 -19.99 -8.01
CA ASN A 29 -5.44 -21.30 -7.49
C ASN A 29 -5.74 -22.35 -8.58
N SER A 30 -5.83 -21.94 -9.85
CA SER A 30 -6.14 -22.83 -10.95
C SER A 30 -5.56 -22.38 -12.29
N TYR A 31 -5.27 -23.35 -13.15
CA TYR A 31 -4.69 -23.15 -14.47
C TYR A 31 -5.29 -24.15 -15.47
N ASP A 32 -5.14 -23.91 -16.76
CA ASP A 32 -5.29 -24.96 -17.77
C ASP A 32 -3.92 -25.38 -18.33
N CYS A 33 -3.93 -26.32 -19.27
CA CYS A 33 -2.71 -26.91 -19.81
C CYS A 33 -1.76 -25.86 -20.43
N SER A 34 -2.29 -24.91 -21.19
CA SER A 34 -1.49 -23.91 -21.88
C SER A 34 -1.17 -22.70 -21.00
N SER A 35 -2.08 -22.25 -20.14
CA SER A 35 -1.81 -21.13 -19.23
C SER A 35 -0.72 -21.50 -18.23
N ALA A 36 -0.70 -22.74 -17.73
CA ALA A 36 0.39 -23.23 -16.88
C ALA A 36 1.75 -23.14 -17.60
N VAL A 37 1.83 -23.48 -18.89
CA VAL A 37 3.05 -23.35 -19.69
C VAL A 37 3.42 -21.88 -19.91
N TYR A 38 2.46 -21.00 -20.18
CA TYR A 38 2.71 -19.55 -20.28
C TYR A 38 3.29 -18.99 -18.98
N TYR A 39 2.66 -19.24 -17.83
CA TYR A 39 3.16 -18.74 -16.55
C TYR A 39 4.53 -19.33 -16.18
N ALA A 40 4.78 -20.62 -16.47
CA ALA A 40 6.08 -21.23 -16.28
C ALA A 40 7.17 -20.55 -17.13
N LEU A 41 6.87 -20.26 -18.41
CA LEU A 41 7.79 -19.60 -19.33
C LEU A 41 7.96 -18.09 -19.04
N ILE A 42 6.95 -17.42 -18.47
CA ILE A 42 7.08 -16.05 -17.96
C ILE A 42 7.99 -16.02 -16.73
N ALA A 43 7.78 -16.94 -15.77
CA ALA A 43 8.63 -17.06 -14.59
C ALA A 43 10.09 -17.37 -14.95
N ALA A 44 10.29 -18.09 -16.06
CA ALA A 44 11.60 -18.37 -16.64
C ALA A 44 12.22 -17.21 -17.44
N GLY A 45 11.52 -16.08 -17.62
CA GLY A 45 11.97 -14.96 -18.44
C GLY A 45 12.01 -15.25 -19.95
N VAL A 46 11.35 -16.32 -20.40
CA VAL A 46 11.25 -16.68 -21.84
C VAL A 46 10.17 -15.83 -22.52
N PHE A 47 9.04 -15.62 -21.85
CA PHE A 47 8.00 -14.69 -22.29
C PHE A 47 8.00 -13.44 -21.41
N THR A 48 7.64 -12.29 -21.99
CA THR A 48 7.43 -11.05 -21.22
C THR A 48 6.18 -11.17 -20.35
N VAL A 49 6.20 -10.58 -19.16
CA VAL A 49 5.04 -10.50 -18.26
C VAL A 49 3.83 -9.93 -19.02
N GLY A 50 2.65 -10.55 -18.87
CA GLY A 50 1.43 -10.21 -19.62
C GLY A 50 1.24 -10.98 -20.94
N THR A 51 2.24 -11.72 -21.42
CA THR A 51 2.09 -12.61 -22.59
C THR A 51 1.19 -13.79 -22.23
N MET A 52 -0.03 -13.82 -22.77
CA MET A 52 -0.98 -14.89 -22.49
C MET A 52 -1.69 -15.31 -23.76
N GLY A 53 -2.01 -16.60 -23.84
CA GLY A 53 -2.66 -17.17 -25.00
C GLY A 53 -3.33 -18.50 -24.65
N ASN A 54 -3.65 -19.27 -25.67
CA ASN A 54 -4.13 -20.65 -25.56
C ASN A 54 -3.14 -21.61 -26.25
N THR A 55 -3.48 -22.89 -26.29
CA THR A 55 -2.64 -23.92 -26.92
C THR A 55 -2.36 -23.63 -28.40
N ASP A 56 -3.30 -23.01 -29.13
CA ASP A 56 -3.15 -22.68 -30.54
C ASP A 56 -2.20 -21.51 -30.79
N THR A 57 -2.29 -20.46 -29.97
CA THR A 57 -1.36 -19.32 -30.04
C THR A 57 0.04 -19.68 -29.55
N LEU A 58 0.17 -20.74 -28.73
CA LEU A 58 1.46 -21.17 -28.17
C LEU A 58 2.47 -21.58 -29.26
N PHE A 59 1.99 -22.16 -30.37
CA PHE A 59 2.82 -22.42 -31.55
C PHE A 59 3.55 -21.16 -32.02
N GLY A 60 2.79 -20.10 -32.31
CA GLY A 60 3.35 -18.85 -32.84
C GLY A 60 4.15 -18.06 -31.80
N HIS A 61 3.76 -18.09 -30.53
CA HIS A 61 4.50 -17.39 -29.48
C HIS A 61 5.87 -18.02 -29.21
N LEU A 62 5.98 -19.36 -29.21
CA LEU A 62 7.27 -20.06 -29.08
C LEU A 62 8.19 -19.74 -30.26
N GLU A 63 7.68 -19.81 -31.49
CA GLU A 63 8.44 -19.46 -32.70
C GLU A 63 8.84 -17.98 -32.70
N GLY A 64 7.95 -17.09 -32.23
CA GLY A 64 8.20 -15.65 -32.14
C GLY A 64 9.31 -15.28 -31.16
N VAL A 65 9.54 -16.09 -30.12
CA VAL A 65 10.70 -15.97 -29.22
C VAL A 65 11.90 -16.83 -29.64
N GLY A 66 11.84 -17.38 -30.86
CA GLY A 66 12.95 -18.07 -31.51
C GLY A 66 13.05 -19.56 -31.24
N TRP A 67 12.07 -20.21 -30.59
CA TRP A 67 12.12 -21.65 -30.38
C TRP A 67 11.91 -22.42 -31.69
N GLN A 68 12.58 -23.56 -31.81
CA GLN A 68 12.61 -24.36 -33.03
C GLN A 68 11.99 -25.73 -32.80
N GLN A 69 11.32 -26.27 -33.83
CA GLN A 69 10.76 -27.61 -33.75
C GLN A 69 11.86 -28.67 -33.77
N VAL A 70 11.70 -29.70 -32.96
CA VAL A 70 12.63 -30.84 -32.86
C VAL A 70 11.88 -32.17 -32.98
N SER A 71 12.57 -33.22 -33.41
CA SER A 71 11.98 -34.56 -33.55
C SER A 71 12.20 -35.47 -32.34
N ASN A 72 13.25 -35.21 -31.54
CA ASN A 72 13.64 -36.01 -30.38
C ASN A 72 13.58 -35.15 -29.13
N PRO A 73 12.53 -35.27 -28.29
CA PRO A 73 12.36 -34.45 -27.12
C PRO A 73 13.40 -34.76 -26.04
N GLN A 74 13.80 -33.72 -25.30
CA GLN A 74 14.67 -33.80 -24.13
C GLN A 74 14.09 -32.95 -23.00
N ARG A 75 14.68 -33.06 -21.80
CA ARG A 75 14.33 -32.20 -20.66
C ARG A 75 14.33 -30.72 -21.09
N GLY A 76 13.23 -30.03 -20.79
CA GLY A 76 13.04 -28.62 -21.10
C GLY A 76 12.31 -28.32 -22.40
N ASP A 77 12.14 -29.30 -23.28
CA ASP A 77 11.37 -29.09 -24.50
C ASP A 77 9.88 -28.95 -24.16
N VAL A 78 9.20 -28.04 -24.85
CA VAL A 78 7.75 -27.86 -24.75
C VAL A 78 7.09 -28.77 -25.76
N PHE A 79 6.08 -29.53 -25.35
CA PHE A 79 5.25 -30.29 -26.27
C PHE A 79 3.89 -29.62 -26.45
N ILE A 80 3.35 -29.74 -27.66
CA ILE A 80 1.98 -29.36 -27.99
C ILE A 80 1.32 -30.53 -28.72
N TRP A 81 0.21 -31.00 -28.16
CA TRP A 81 -0.71 -31.94 -28.80
C TRP A 81 -1.85 -31.15 -29.42
N GLY A 82 -2.05 -31.29 -30.73
CA GLY A 82 -3.08 -30.57 -31.48
C GLY A 82 -2.60 -30.12 -32.86
N VAL A 83 -3.54 -29.70 -33.70
CA VAL A 83 -3.28 -29.16 -35.05
C VAL A 83 -3.27 -27.62 -34.97
N ARG A 84 -2.23 -26.99 -35.51
CA ARG A 84 -2.13 -25.52 -35.60
C ARG A 84 -3.37 -24.94 -36.33
N GLY A 85 -3.98 -23.92 -35.74
CA GLY A 85 -5.21 -23.29 -36.22
C GLY A 85 -6.49 -23.99 -35.77
N ALA A 86 -6.38 -25.09 -35.00
CA ALA A 86 -7.51 -25.90 -34.54
C ALA A 86 -7.30 -26.46 -33.12
N SER A 87 -6.33 -25.98 -32.35
CA SER A 87 -5.99 -26.48 -31.00
C SER A 87 -6.64 -25.67 -29.86
N GLY A 88 -7.78 -25.02 -30.11
CA GLY A 88 -8.48 -24.19 -29.11
C GLY A 88 -9.37 -25.02 -28.19
N GLY A 89 -9.46 -24.65 -26.91
CA GLY A 89 -10.32 -25.34 -25.94
C GLY A 89 -9.85 -26.76 -25.64
N ASP A 90 -10.76 -27.73 -25.69
CA ASP A 90 -10.50 -29.15 -25.40
C ASP A 90 -9.71 -29.88 -26.51
N GLU A 91 -9.54 -29.26 -27.68
CA GLU A 91 -8.89 -29.84 -28.86
C GLU A 91 -7.35 -29.74 -28.83
N GLY A 92 -6.78 -29.16 -27.77
CA GLY A 92 -5.33 -28.97 -27.63
C GLY A 92 -4.81 -29.17 -26.22
N HIS A 93 -3.59 -29.71 -26.09
CA HIS A 93 -2.93 -29.92 -24.80
C HIS A 93 -1.43 -29.58 -24.86
N ALA A 94 -0.86 -29.07 -23.77
CA ALA A 94 0.54 -28.64 -23.71
C ALA A 94 1.21 -28.93 -22.36
N GLY A 95 2.54 -28.96 -22.35
CA GLY A 95 3.36 -29.12 -21.16
C GLY A 95 4.86 -29.13 -21.48
N ILE A 96 5.68 -29.51 -20.49
CA ILE A 96 7.14 -29.47 -20.57
C ILE A 96 7.73 -30.84 -20.28
N PHE A 97 8.73 -31.28 -21.02
CA PHE A 97 9.49 -32.50 -20.70
C PHE A 97 10.38 -32.27 -19.48
N VAL A 98 10.28 -33.16 -18.48
CA VAL A 98 11.18 -33.16 -17.31
C VAL A 98 12.33 -34.16 -17.47
N ASP A 99 12.22 -35.09 -18.41
CA ASP A 99 13.30 -35.95 -18.87
C ASP A 99 13.02 -36.34 -20.34
N ASN A 100 13.64 -37.39 -20.86
CA ASN A 100 13.41 -37.86 -22.24
C ASN A 100 12.10 -38.64 -22.44
N THR A 101 11.36 -38.95 -21.37
CA THR A 101 10.17 -39.80 -21.36
C THR A 101 8.98 -39.25 -20.58
N SER A 102 9.21 -38.35 -19.62
CA SER A 102 8.21 -37.82 -18.69
C SER A 102 7.93 -36.35 -18.94
N ILE A 103 6.67 -35.96 -18.74
CA ILE A 103 6.17 -34.60 -18.91
C ILE A 103 5.54 -34.07 -17.63
N ILE A 104 5.72 -32.77 -17.37
CA ILE A 104 4.97 -32.01 -16.38
C ILE A 104 3.93 -31.13 -17.07
N HIS A 105 2.68 -31.21 -16.64
CA HIS A 105 1.56 -30.52 -17.28
C HIS A 105 0.37 -30.35 -16.35
N CYS A 106 -0.43 -29.30 -16.57
CA CYS A 106 -1.72 -29.12 -15.90
C CYS A 106 -2.82 -29.84 -16.68
N ASN A 107 -3.58 -30.74 -16.05
CA ASN A 107 -4.59 -31.55 -16.73
C ASN A 107 -5.82 -31.87 -15.87
N SER A 108 -6.93 -32.14 -16.54
CA SER A 108 -8.21 -32.47 -15.92
C SER A 108 -8.21 -33.80 -15.16
N PHE A 109 -7.45 -34.79 -15.63
CA PHE A 109 -7.38 -36.12 -15.01
C PHE A 109 -6.80 -36.08 -13.59
N ALA A 110 -5.72 -35.34 -13.39
CA ALA A 110 -5.11 -35.10 -12.09
C ALA A 110 -5.75 -33.94 -11.31
N ASN A 111 -6.71 -33.23 -11.92
CA ASN A 111 -7.28 -31.98 -11.43
C ASN A 111 -6.21 -31.01 -10.91
N GLY A 112 -5.19 -30.74 -11.75
CA GLY A 112 -4.04 -29.92 -11.35
C GLY A 112 -2.79 -30.26 -12.16
N ILE A 113 -1.62 -29.87 -11.64
CA ILE A 113 -0.32 -30.21 -12.24
C ILE A 113 0.12 -31.60 -11.79
N SER A 114 0.51 -32.45 -12.75
CA SER A 114 1.08 -33.78 -12.50
C SER A 114 2.29 -34.06 -13.40
N ILE A 115 3.03 -35.12 -13.06
CA ILE A 115 4.08 -35.68 -13.91
C ILE A 115 3.61 -37.03 -14.40
N ASP A 116 3.65 -37.22 -15.72
CA ASP A 116 3.17 -38.42 -16.39
C ASP A 116 4.16 -38.87 -17.47
N ASN A 117 4.15 -40.17 -17.81
CA ASN A 117 4.91 -40.66 -18.95
C ASN A 117 4.25 -40.19 -20.26
N HIS A 118 5.03 -39.53 -21.13
CA HIS A 118 4.55 -38.93 -22.36
C HIS A 118 3.91 -39.97 -23.30
N ALA A 119 4.58 -41.09 -23.55
CA ALA A 119 4.12 -42.10 -24.51
C ALA A 119 2.81 -42.77 -24.05
N SER A 120 2.73 -43.11 -22.76
CA SER A 120 1.53 -43.68 -22.16
C SER A 120 0.34 -42.72 -22.23
N ARG A 121 0.56 -41.43 -21.95
CA ARG A 121 -0.51 -40.42 -22.03
C ARG A 121 -0.94 -40.12 -23.45
N LEU A 122 0.01 -39.98 -24.38
CA LEU A 122 -0.27 -39.76 -25.79
C LEU A 122 -1.13 -40.89 -26.38
N SER A 123 -0.82 -42.15 -26.04
CA SER A 123 -1.62 -43.30 -26.45
C SER A 123 -3.02 -43.31 -25.83
N TYR A 124 -3.15 -42.90 -24.57
CA TYR A 124 -4.43 -42.89 -23.85
C TYR A 124 -5.44 -41.91 -24.48
N ILE A 125 -4.96 -40.78 -24.99
CA ILE A 125 -5.81 -39.74 -25.62
C ILE A 125 -5.98 -39.93 -27.14
N GLY A 126 -5.57 -41.06 -27.69
CA GLY A 126 -5.82 -41.40 -29.11
C GLY A 126 -4.74 -40.92 -30.10
N ASN A 127 -3.51 -40.67 -29.65
CA ASN A 127 -2.37 -40.25 -30.48
C ASN A 127 -2.63 -39.00 -31.34
N PRO A 128 -2.97 -37.85 -30.74
CA PRO A 128 -3.12 -36.60 -31.47
C PRO A 128 -1.80 -36.15 -32.13
N PRO A 129 -1.88 -35.32 -33.18
CA PRO A 129 -0.70 -34.69 -33.78
C PRO A 129 0.14 -34.00 -32.70
N THR A 130 1.44 -34.27 -32.71
CA THR A 130 2.36 -33.82 -31.65
C THR A 130 3.50 -33.01 -32.25
N THR A 131 3.79 -31.86 -31.65
CA THR A 131 4.93 -31.00 -32.00
C THR A 131 5.78 -30.75 -30.76
N PHE A 132 7.11 -30.79 -30.90
CA PHE A 132 8.05 -30.47 -29.83
C PHE A 132 8.85 -29.21 -30.18
N TYR A 133 9.04 -28.31 -29.22
CA TYR A 133 9.82 -27.09 -29.37
C TYR A 133 11.00 -27.05 -28.41
N ARG A 134 12.15 -26.62 -28.91
CA ARG A 134 13.39 -26.41 -28.17
C ARG A 134 13.86 -24.97 -28.27
N ASN A 135 14.39 -24.46 -27.17
CA ASN A 135 15.03 -23.15 -27.13
C ASN A 135 16.46 -23.21 -27.75
N PRO A 136 16.75 -22.51 -28.87
CA PRO A 136 18.09 -22.52 -29.47
C PRO A 136 19.12 -21.69 -28.69
N LYS A 137 18.71 -20.80 -27.77
CA LYS A 137 19.65 -20.13 -26.85
C LYS A 137 20.20 -21.06 -25.76
N GLY A 138 19.71 -22.32 -25.70
CA GLY A 138 20.30 -23.40 -24.92
C GLY A 138 21.37 -24.22 -25.67
N SER A 139 21.70 -23.87 -26.92
CA SER A 139 22.78 -24.52 -27.68
C SER A 139 23.95 -23.55 -27.89
N SER A 140 24.78 -23.36 -26.85
CA SER A 140 26.18 -23.04 -27.07
C SER A 140 26.89 -24.32 -27.52
N SER A 141 27.40 -24.31 -28.75
CA SER A 141 28.42 -25.25 -29.19
C SER A 141 29.68 -25.00 -28.37
N ALA A 142 29.86 -25.73 -27.27
CA ALA A 142 31.10 -25.74 -26.52
C ALA A 142 31.95 -26.93 -26.99
N SER A 143 33.15 -26.66 -27.48
CA SER A 143 34.26 -27.61 -27.31
C SER A 143 34.45 -27.86 -25.80
N PRO A 144 34.85 -29.06 -25.38
CA PRO A 144 34.44 -29.63 -24.11
C PRO A 144 34.99 -28.86 -22.91
N ALA A 145 34.08 -28.48 -22.01
CA ALA A 145 34.36 -28.08 -20.64
C ALA A 145 35.17 -29.20 -19.92
N PRO A 146 35.99 -28.88 -18.91
CA PRO A 146 36.70 -29.89 -18.13
C PRO A 146 35.66 -30.83 -17.51
N GLU A 147 35.64 -32.07 -17.99
CA GLU A 147 34.63 -33.06 -17.61
C GLU A 147 34.70 -33.29 -16.10
N ILE A 148 33.58 -33.18 -15.39
CA ILE A 148 33.43 -33.84 -14.09
C ILE A 148 33.52 -35.34 -14.39
N THR A 149 34.73 -35.89 -14.27
CA THR A 149 35.06 -37.21 -14.83
C THR A 149 34.78 -38.31 -13.83
N SER A 150 34.97 -38.05 -12.54
CA SER A 150 34.85 -39.05 -11.50
C SER A 150 33.55 -38.94 -10.68
N GLU A 151 33.13 -40.04 -10.07
CA GLU A 151 31.91 -40.06 -9.26
C GLU A 151 32.05 -39.20 -8.00
N GLU A 152 33.24 -39.15 -7.40
CA GLU A 152 33.53 -38.31 -6.24
C GLU A 152 33.42 -36.81 -6.56
N GLU A 153 33.89 -36.38 -7.74
CA GLU A 153 33.73 -34.99 -8.20
C GLU A 153 32.25 -34.64 -8.44
N ARG A 154 31.46 -35.57 -8.99
CA ARG A 154 29.99 -35.39 -9.16
C ARG A 154 29.29 -35.23 -7.82
N ARG A 155 29.65 -36.04 -6.82
CA ARG A 155 29.07 -35.98 -5.48
C ARG A 155 29.48 -34.69 -4.76
N ALA A 156 30.76 -34.32 -4.81
CA ALA A 156 31.26 -33.08 -4.23
C ALA A 156 30.60 -31.84 -4.86
N TRP A 157 30.41 -31.84 -6.18
CA TRP A 157 29.70 -30.79 -6.89
C TRP A 157 28.23 -30.68 -6.47
N SER A 158 27.52 -31.81 -6.37
CA SER A 158 26.12 -31.84 -5.92
C SER A 158 25.97 -31.27 -4.50
N ILE A 159 26.89 -31.63 -3.59
CA ILE A 159 26.95 -31.07 -2.23
C ILE A 159 27.18 -29.55 -2.28
N ALA A 160 28.16 -29.09 -3.06
CA ALA A 160 28.49 -27.67 -3.18
C ALA A 160 27.32 -26.83 -3.70
N GLN A 161 26.59 -27.31 -4.72
CA GLN A 161 25.44 -26.61 -5.27
C GLN A 161 24.29 -26.48 -4.25
N LEU A 162 24.00 -27.56 -3.52
CA LEU A 162 22.94 -27.56 -2.52
C LEU A 162 23.28 -26.63 -1.35
N LEU A 163 24.52 -26.67 -0.87
CA LEU A 163 24.97 -25.78 0.21
C LEU A 163 25.06 -24.33 -0.23
N ASN A 164 25.51 -24.04 -1.46
CA ASN A 164 25.54 -22.67 -1.93
C ASN A 164 24.13 -22.06 -2.00
N LYS A 165 23.12 -22.85 -2.41
CA LYS A 165 21.70 -22.45 -2.34
C LYS A 165 21.21 -22.23 -0.90
N SER A 166 21.80 -22.91 0.08
CA SER A 166 21.54 -22.69 1.50
C SER A 166 22.37 -21.52 2.10
N GLY A 167 23.06 -20.73 1.28
CA GLY A 167 23.78 -19.52 1.70
C GLY A 167 25.24 -19.75 2.14
N TYR A 168 25.81 -20.93 1.89
CA TYR A 168 27.21 -21.20 2.20
C TYR A 168 28.12 -20.63 1.10
N ASN A 169 29.15 -19.88 1.49
CA ASN A 169 30.15 -19.41 0.55
C ASN A 169 31.12 -20.55 0.15
N MET A 170 31.89 -20.33 -0.92
CA MET A 170 32.81 -21.35 -1.45
C MET A 170 33.84 -21.86 -0.43
N ILE A 171 34.33 -20.99 0.46
CA ILE A 171 35.35 -21.34 1.45
C ILE A 171 34.79 -22.27 2.54
N SER A 172 33.59 -21.96 3.04
CA SER A 172 32.89 -22.80 4.02
C SER A 172 32.52 -24.16 3.43
N ILE A 173 32.09 -24.20 2.16
CA ILE A 173 31.82 -25.43 1.42
C ILE A 173 33.10 -26.26 1.26
N ALA A 174 34.22 -25.66 0.87
CA ALA A 174 35.48 -26.37 0.74
C ALA A 174 35.94 -26.98 2.08
N GLY A 175 35.79 -26.24 3.18
CA GLY A 175 36.09 -26.73 4.53
C GLY A 175 35.23 -27.94 4.93
N LEU A 176 33.94 -27.91 4.59
CA LEU A 176 32.99 -29.00 4.83
C LEU A 176 33.29 -30.22 3.94
N LEU A 177 33.56 -30.02 2.64
CA LEU A 177 33.93 -31.09 1.71
C LEU A 177 35.22 -31.80 2.14
N GLY A 178 36.22 -31.06 2.66
CA GLY A 178 37.45 -31.67 3.18
C GLY A 178 37.22 -32.58 4.39
N ASN A 179 36.19 -32.30 5.19
CA ASN A 179 35.76 -33.17 6.30
C ASN A 179 35.05 -34.43 5.78
N ILE A 180 34.06 -34.27 4.88
CA ILE A 180 33.36 -35.40 4.24
C ILE A 180 34.33 -36.34 3.51
N ASP A 181 35.35 -35.78 2.86
CA ASP A 181 36.34 -36.54 2.11
C ASP A 181 37.07 -37.55 3.01
N VAL A 182 37.51 -37.12 4.19
CA VAL A 182 38.23 -37.99 5.11
C VAL A 182 37.29 -39.05 5.70
N GLU A 183 36.07 -38.68 6.05
CA GLU A 183 35.05 -39.58 6.61
C GLU A 183 34.59 -40.66 5.64
N THR A 184 34.51 -40.34 4.34
CA THR A 184 34.10 -41.28 3.29
C THR A 184 35.26 -42.01 2.61
N GLY A 185 36.49 -41.83 3.12
CA GLY A 185 37.70 -42.40 2.54
C GLY A 185 38.04 -41.88 1.14
N GLY A 186 37.60 -40.67 0.79
CA GLY A 186 37.80 -40.00 -0.49
C GLY A 186 36.72 -40.32 -1.54
N SER A 187 35.78 -41.22 -1.24
CA SER A 187 34.74 -41.63 -2.19
C SER A 187 33.61 -40.60 -2.33
N MET A 188 33.42 -39.75 -1.32
CA MET A 188 32.27 -38.84 -1.18
C MET A 188 30.93 -39.58 -1.18
N ASN A 189 30.93 -40.91 -0.96
CA ASN A 189 29.72 -41.73 -1.06
C ASN A 189 28.86 -41.59 0.23
N PRO A 190 27.60 -41.15 0.13
CA PRO A 190 26.68 -41.11 1.27
C PRO A 190 26.29 -42.49 1.81
N ASP A 191 26.46 -43.56 1.03
CA ASP A 191 26.25 -44.95 1.46
C ASP A 191 27.56 -45.55 1.98
N THR A 192 28.15 -44.89 2.99
CA THR A 192 29.41 -45.33 3.62
C THR A 192 29.16 -45.71 5.07
N ASP A 193 29.37 -46.99 5.39
CA ASP A 193 29.45 -47.48 6.75
C ASP A 193 30.86 -47.23 7.32
N GLN A 194 30.94 -47.02 8.64
CA GLN A 194 32.21 -46.90 9.32
C GLN A 194 33.07 -48.17 9.12
N THR A 195 34.35 -47.97 8.79
CA THR A 195 35.30 -49.09 8.65
C THR A 195 35.34 -49.97 9.91
N HIS A 196 35.45 -51.29 9.73
CA HIS A 196 35.40 -52.30 10.80
C HIS A 196 34.03 -52.48 11.49
N GLY A 197 32.93 -52.02 10.90
CA GLY A 197 31.58 -52.25 11.40
C GLY A 197 31.23 -51.42 12.63
N GLY A 198 31.80 -50.21 12.73
CA GLY A 198 31.49 -49.26 13.79
C GLY A 198 30.10 -48.63 13.66
N PRO A 199 29.63 -47.91 14.70
CA PRO A 199 28.26 -47.41 14.79
C PRO A 199 27.93 -46.21 13.89
N ALA A 200 28.90 -45.64 13.17
CA ALA A 200 28.70 -44.43 12.37
C ALA A 200 28.35 -44.71 10.89
N TYR A 201 27.63 -43.78 10.26
CA TYR A 201 27.19 -43.92 8.87
C TYR A 201 27.01 -42.56 8.16
N GLY A 202 27.23 -42.51 6.85
CA GLY A 202 26.91 -41.36 5.99
C GLY A 202 28.08 -40.41 5.71
N LEU A 203 27.79 -39.31 5.01
CA LEU A 203 28.78 -38.31 4.53
C LEU A 203 29.67 -37.75 5.64
N VAL A 204 29.14 -37.59 6.85
CA VAL A 204 29.85 -37.06 8.02
C VAL A 204 29.93 -38.07 9.17
N GLN A 205 29.67 -39.35 8.86
CA GLN A 205 29.70 -40.46 9.82
C GLN A 205 28.92 -40.15 11.12
N TRP A 206 27.59 -39.94 10.99
CA TRP A 206 26.72 -39.71 12.14
C TRP A 206 26.71 -40.94 13.07
N ASP A 207 27.10 -40.74 14.33
CA ASP A 207 27.12 -41.75 15.39
C ASP A 207 26.04 -41.48 16.45
N GLY A 208 25.11 -42.42 16.60
CA GLY A 208 24.02 -42.36 17.59
C GLY A 208 24.24 -43.22 18.84
N SER A 209 25.43 -43.80 19.02
CA SER A 209 25.68 -44.84 20.03
C SER A 209 25.94 -44.30 21.44
N SER A 210 26.49 -43.09 21.55
CA SER A 210 26.88 -42.49 22.84
C SER A 210 26.03 -41.28 23.21
N TYR A 211 25.86 -40.33 22.27
CA TYR A 211 25.17 -39.06 22.49
C TYR A 211 24.28 -38.69 21.30
N PRO A 212 23.17 -39.42 21.06
CA PRO A 212 22.29 -39.13 19.94
C PRO A 212 21.59 -37.77 20.14
N LEU A 213 21.53 -36.99 19.08
CA LEU A 213 20.76 -35.74 19.00
C LEU A 213 19.25 -36.01 19.06
N VAL A 214 18.82 -37.15 18.50
CA VAL A 214 17.41 -37.56 18.43
C VAL A 214 17.27 -39.04 18.82
N GLY A 215 16.34 -39.31 19.74
CA GLY A 215 15.97 -40.67 20.15
C GLY A 215 16.95 -41.33 21.12
N SER A 216 16.70 -42.61 21.42
CA SER A 216 17.55 -43.41 22.33
C SER A 216 18.82 -43.90 21.61
N PRO A 217 19.93 -44.14 22.35
CA PRO A 217 21.18 -44.62 21.76
C PRO A 217 21.00 -45.87 20.89
N THR A 218 21.67 -45.89 19.74
CA THR A 218 21.68 -47.04 18.81
C THR A 218 23.08 -47.28 18.26
N SER A 219 23.47 -48.54 18.13
CA SER A 219 24.73 -48.93 17.48
C SER A 219 24.61 -49.06 15.96
N SER A 220 23.44 -48.73 15.39
CA SER A 220 23.19 -48.71 13.95
C SER A 220 23.18 -47.28 13.43
N GLY A 221 24.27 -46.85 12.78
CA GLY A 221 24.36 -45.52 12.17
C GLY A 221 23.31 -45.29 11.08
N ARG A 222 22.95 -46.33 10.33
CA ARG A 222 21.88 -46.30 9.32
C ARG A 222 20.52 -45.99 9.94
N GLU A 223 20.20 -46.66 11.05
CA GLU A 223 18.97 -46.39 11.81
C GLU A 223 18.99 -44.96 12.37
N TYR A 224 20.14 -44.52 12.88
CA TYR A 224 20.29 -43.19 13.43
C TYR A 224 20.06 -42.08 12.40
N VAL A 225 20.66 -42.17 11.21
CA VAL A 225 20.44 -41.22 10.11
C VAL A 225 18.98 -41.18 9.68
N GLN A 226 18.29 -42.33 9.60
CA GLN A 226 16.87 -42.36 9.27
C GLN A 226 15.99 -41.67 10.33
N ARG A 227 16.34 -41.81 11.62
CA ARG A 227 15.65 -41.09 12.72
C ARG A 227 15.88 -39.58 12.62
N LEU A 228 17.10 -39.15 12.31
CA LEU A 228 17.41 -37.73 12.09
C LEU A 228 16.60 -37.17 10.91
N LEU A 229 16.54 -37.88 9.78
CA LEU A 229 15.76 -37.47 8.61
C LEU A 229 14.26 -37.37 8.92
N ALA A 230 13.70 -38.36 9.61
CA ALA A 230 12.30 -38.34 10.01
C ALA A 230 11.99 -37.16 10.96
N HIS A 231 12.89 -36.87 11.90
CA HIS A 231 12.74 -35.74 12.82
C HIS A 231 12.89 -34.38 12.12
N ALA A 232 13.78 -34.31 11.11
CA ALA A 232 13.97 -33.13 10.28
C ALA A 232 12.86 -32.92 9.22
N GLY A 233 11.95 -33.89 9.06
CA GLY A 233 10.93 -33.86 8.00
C GLY A 233 11.51 -33.98 6.59
N ILE A 234 12.73 -34.52 6.44
CA ILE A 234 13.41 -34.67 5.16
C ILE A 234 13.03 -36.02 4.55
N ASN A 235 12.19 -35.98 3.52
CA ASN A 235 11.79 -37.16 2.76
C ASN A 235 12.79 -37.47 1.63
N GLY A 236 13.06 -38.75 1.40
CA GLY A 236 13.88 -39.23 0.28
C GLY A 236 14.71 -40.46 0.63
N ASN A 237 15.53 -40.91 -0.32
CA ASN A 237 16.44 -42.03 -0.08
C ASN A 237 17.60 -41.58 0.84
N TYR A 238 17.66 -42.13 2.06
CA TYR A 238 18.69 -41.82 3.06
C TYR A 238 20.12 -42.18 2.62
N THR A 239 20.29 -42.95 1.53
CA THR A 239 21.59 -43.25 0.92
C THR A 239 21.97 -42.28 -0.21
N SER A 240 21.22 -41.19 -0.42
CA SER A 240 21.49 -40.21 -1.48
C SER A 240 22.26 -38.98 -0.98
N VAL A 241 23.06 -38.38 -1.87
CA VAL A 241 23.86 -37.18 -1.58
C VAL A 241 22.96 -36.01 -1.23
N GLU A 242 21.89 -35.81 -1.99
CA GLU A 242 20.96 -34.70 -1.79
C GLU A 242 20.32 -34.74 -0.39
N VAL A 243 19.78 -35.90 -0.01
CA VAL A 243 19.08 -36.08 1.27
C VAL A 243 20.02 -35.90 2.44
N GLN A 244 21.22 -36.47 2.38
CA GLN A 244 22.21 -36.30 3.45
C GLN A 244 22.79 -34.87 3.49
N THR A 245 22.91 -34.17 2.36
CA THR A 245 23.37 -32.77 2.34
C THR A 245 22.35 -31.84 3.00
N ARG A 246 21.06 -32.03 2.70
CA ARG A 246 19.97 -31.33 3.39
C ARG A 246 19.94 -31.63 4.88
N LEU A 247 20.28 -32.87 5.26
CA LEU A 247 20.40 -33.25 6.67
C LEU A 247 21.58 -32.55 7.35
N ILE A 248 22.73 -32.40 6.68
CA ILE A 248 23.88 -31.65 7.20
C ILE A 248 23.45 -30.20 7.49
N ASP A 249 22.85 -29.52 6.52
CA ASP A 249 22.35 -28.13 6.69
C ASP A 249 21.35 -28.03 7.86
N TRP A 250 20.39 -28.96 7.96
CA TRP A 250 19.48 -29.02 9.09
C TRP A 250 20.21 -29.21 10.44
N CYS A 251 21.15 -30.14 10.53
CA CYS A 251 21.92 -30.41 11.76
C CYS A 251 22.71 -29.19 12.23
N MET A 252 23.16 -28.32 11.31
CA MET A 252 23.92 -27.11 11.66
C MET A 252 23.11 -26.21 12.61
N PHE A 253 21.79 -26.12 12.42
CA PHE A 253 20.89 -25.29 13.23
C PHE A 253 20.17 -26.04 14.36
N ASN A 254 20.28 -27.37 14.41
CA ASN A 254 19.50 -28.21 15.30
C ASN A 254 20.37 -28.98 16.29
N GLY A 255 21.31 -28.31 16.95
CA GLY A 255 22.04 -28.85 18.11
C GLY A 255 23.31 -29.64 17.80
N GLN A 256 23.63 -29.91 16.52
CA GLN A 256 24.90 -30.53 16.16
C GLN A 256 26.07 -29.54 16.23
N TRP A 257 25.83 -28.25 15.93
CA TRP A 257 26.80 -27.17 16.01
C TRP A 257 26.91 -26.59 17.43
N ILE A 258 28.09 -26.70 18.06
CA ILE A 258 28.28 -26.31 19.47
C ILE A 258 29.10 -25.03 19.70
N GLY A 259 29.69 -24.45 18.66
CA GLY A 259 30.40 -23.16 18.74
C GLY A 259 31.57 -23.08 19.73
N VAL A 260 32.38 -24.16 19.85
CA VAL A 260 33.55 -24.21 20.75
C VAL A 260 34.80 -23.55 20.17
N VAL A 261 34.90 -23.43 18.85
CA VAL A 261 35.97 -22.69 18.15
C VAL A 261 35.36 -21.69 17.15
N GLU A 262 36.14 -20.71 16.70
CA GLU A 262 35.66 -19.74 15.71
C GLU A 262 35.49 -20.38 14.31
N PRO A 263 34.54 -19.92 13.48
CA PRO A 263 33.41 -19.07 13.85
C PRO A 263 32.44 -19.80 14.80
N LYS A 264 32.01 -19.12 15.88
CA LYS A 264 31.12 -19.76 16.87
C LYS A 264 29.69 -19.97 16.39
N SER A 265 29.19 -19.10 15.51
CA SER A 265 27.85 -19.21 14.93
C SER A 265 27.87 -19.91 13.57
N VAL A 266 26.75 -20.54 13.21
CA VAL A 266 26.55 -21.14 11.88
C VAL A 266 26.64 -20.08 10.78
N GLU A 267 26.09 -18.88 11.02
CA GLU A 267 26.15 -17.79 10.05
C GLU A 267 27.57 -17.26 9.85
N GLY A 268 28.36 -17.18 10.93
CA GLY A 268 29.78 -16.88 10.83
C GLY A 268 30.54 -17.95 10.04
N PHE A 269 30.16 -19.23 10.17
CA PHE A 269 30.73 -20.32 9.39
C PHE A 269 30.39 -20.21 7.90
N LYS A 270 29.14 -19.92 7.53
CA LYS A 270 28.71 -19.73 6.13
C LYS A 270 29.49 -18.64 5.40
N ASN A 271 29.99 -17.66 6.14
CA ASN A 271 30.75 -16.52 5.65
C ASN A 271 32.28 -16.61 5.90
N ALA A 272 32.80 -17.81 6.22
CA ALA A 272 34.22 -17.99 6.50
C ALA A 272 35.11 -17.53 5.32
N THR A 273 36.26 -16.91 5.62
CA THR A 273 37.20 -16.39 4.62
C THR A 273 38.50 -17.19 4.54
N ASP A 274 38.75 -18.07 5.51
CA ASP A 274 39.93 -18.94 5.59
C ASP A 274 39.50 -20.41 5.56
N VAL A 275 40.04 -21.17 4.59
CA VAL A 275 39.66 -22.57 4.37
C VAL A 275 40.12 -23.49 5.50
N GLU A 276 41.27 -23.22 6.12
CA GLU A 276 41.80 -24.00 7.23
C GLU A 276 40.97 -23.76 8.50
N GLN A 277 40.58 -22.50 8.73
CA GLN A 277 39.67 -22.15 9.82
C GLN A 277 38.27 -22.74 9.61
N ALA A 278 37.75 -22.74 8.38
CA ALA A 278 36.47 -23.39 8.07
C ALA A 278 36.54 -24.92 8.30
N THR A 279 37.61 -25.58 7.84
CA THR A 279 37.83 -27.01 8.11
C THR A 279 37.87 -27.30 9.61
N LEU A 280 38.60 -26.49 10.39
CA LEU A 280 38.68 -26.62 11.84
C LEU A 280 37.33 -26.39 12.52
N ALA A 281 36.60 -25.35 12.11
CA ALA A 281 35.30 -25.01 12.67
C ALA A 281 34.29 -26.14 12.47
N PHE A 282 34.19 -26.70 11.26
CA PHE A 282 33.30 -27.83 11.01
C PHE A 282 33.73 -29.08 11.81
N LEU A 283 35.02 -29.38 11.84
CA LEU A 283 35.57 -30.50 12.60
C LEU A 283 35.25 -30.41 14.10
N LYS A 284 35.39 -29.23 14.71
CA LYS A 284 35.26 -29.07 16.17
C LYS A 284 33.84 -28.73 16.60
N ASN A 285 33.14 -27.90 15.83
CA ASN A 285 31.80 -27.43 16.19
C ASN A 285 30.72 -28.39 15.73
N PHE A 286 30.89 -29.14 14.63
CA PHE A 286 29.86 -30.02 14.09
C PHE A 286 30.19 -31.52 14.27
N GLU A 287 31.33 -31.96 13.75
CA GLU A 287 31.61 -33.38 13.54
C GLU A 287 32.18 -34.08 14.79
N ARG A 288 33.22 -33.50 15.40
CA ARG A 288 33.95 -34.02 16.58
C ARG A 288 34.50 -35.44 16.37
N ALA A 289 35.21 -35.64 15.25
CA ALA A 289 35.81 -36.93 14.90
C ALA A 289 36.75 -37.46 16.00
N GLY A 290 36.59 -38.74 16.37
CA GLY A 290 37.40 -39.36 17.42
C GLY A 290 38.90 -39.44 17.07
N THR A 291 39.23 -39.62 15.78
CA THR A 291 40.58 -39.41 15.24
C THR A 291 40.52 -38.31 14.18
N GLU A 292 41.06 -37.14 14.52
CA GLU A 292 40.75 -35.92 13.79
C GLU A 292 41.37 -35.82 12.39
N HIS A 293 42.55 -36.43 12.17
CA HIS A 293 43.27 -36.34 10.88
C HIS A 293 43.32 -34.91 10.28
N PHE A 294 43.51 -33.90 11.13
CA PHE A 294 43.31 -32.48 10.78
C PHE A 294 44.05 -32.06 9.50
N GLN A 295 45.35 -32.38 9.37
CA GLN A 295 46.12 -32.02 8.18
C GLN A 295 45.54 -32.64 6.90
N ARG A 296 45.08 -33.90 6.95
CA ARG A 296 44.49 -34.59 5.80
C ARG A 296 43.18 -33.91 5.35
N ARG A 297 42.39 -33.40 6.30
CA ARG A 297 41.15 -32.65 6.02
C ARG A 297 41.45 -31.29 5.40
N VAL A 298 42.48 -30.60 5.88
CA VAL A 298 42.92 -29.32 5.31
C VAL A 298 43.46 -29.53 3.88
N ASP A 299 44.25 -30.58 3.65
CA ASP A 299 44.76 -30.92 2.32
C ASP A 299 43.60 -31.26 1.35
N ALA A 300 42.61 -32.02 1.82
CA ALA A 300 41.39 -32.31 1.06
C ALA A 300 40.55 -31.05 0.80
N ALA A 301 40.38 -30.17 1.79
CA ALA A 301 39.64 -28.91 1.64
C ALA A 301 40.31 -27.97 0.62
N LYS A 302 41.65 -27.86 0.64
CA LYS A 302 42.42 -27.09 -0.35
C LYS A 302 42.28 -27.68 -1.77
N ARG A 303 42.25 -29.02 -1.89
CA ARG A 303 41.97 -29.70 -3.16
C ARG A 303 40.57 -29.40 -3.67
N TRP A 304 39.54 -29.51 -2.83
CA TRP A 304 38.16 -29.20 -3.21
C TRP A 304 37.95 -27.72 -3.52
N SER A 305 38.60 -26.81 -2.77
CA SER A 305 38.62 -25.38 -3.10
C SER A 305 39.21 -25.12 -4.48
N SER A 306 40.32 -25.79 -4.82
CA SER A 306 40.95 -25.68 -6.14
C SER A 306 40.06 -26.22 -7.25
N PHE A 307 39.40 -27.37 -7.03
CA PHE A 307 38.43 -27.96 -7.96
C PHE A 307 37.26 -27.00 -8.22
N LEU A 308 36.62 -26.46 -7.17
CA LEU A 308 35.49 -25.55 -7.30
C LEU A 308 35.87 -24.24 -8.03
N ASN A 309 37.09 -23.73 -7.83
CA ASN A 309 37.60 -22.55 -8.53
C ASN A 309 37.91 -22.78 -10.03
N GLN A 310 38.10 -24.04 -10.46
CA GLN A 310 38.45 -24.38 -11.84
C GLN A 310 37.21 -24.73 -12.69
N LEU A 311 36.02 -24.78 -12.10
CA LEU A 311 34.79 -25.04 -12.82
C LEU A 311 34.38 -23.82 -13.68
N PRO A 312 33.90 -24.03 -14.92
CA PRO A 312 33.42 -22.96 -15.79
C PRO A 312 32.33 -22.09 -15.15
N SER A 313 32.35 -20.78 -15.40
CA SER A 313 31.35 -19.82 -14.89
C SER A 313 29.91 -20.12 -15.31
N ASP A 314 29.74 -20.84 -16.43
CA ASP A 314 28.45 -21.29 -16.97
C ASP A 314 27.87 -22.53 -16.26
N LEU A 315 28.62 -23.17 -15.35
CA LEU A 315 28.11 -24.22 -14.46
C LEU A 315 27.50 -23.69 -13.15
N GLY A 316 27.40 -22.37 -13.00
CA GLY A 316 26.69 -21.70 -11.91
C GLY A 316 27.66 -20.90 -11.05
N ASP A 317 27.62 -19.58 -11.21
CA ASP A 317 28.31 -18.64 -10.32
C ASP A 317 27.89 -18.89 -8.86
N PHE A 318 28.87 -19.04 -7.96
CA PHE A 318 28.61 -19.00 -6.51
C PHE A 318 28.03 -17.63 -6.16
N GLU A 319 26.83 -17.58 -5.59
CA GLU A 319 26.23 -16.31 -5.19
C GLU A 319 27.06 -15.63 -4.09
N THR A 320 27.36 -14.33 -4.28
CA THR A 320 28.01 -13.48 -3.28
C THR A 320 26.95 -12.72 -2.47
N PHE A 321 27.01 -12.80 -1.14
CA PHE A 321 26.06 -12.13 -0.24
C PHE A 321 26.63 -10.83 0.34
N GLU A 322 25.74 -9.88 0.61
CA GLU A 322 26.04 -8.53 1.13
C GLU A 322 25.48 -8.35 2.55
N THR A 323 26.04 -7.41 3.32
CA THR A 323 25.59 -7.08 4.69
C THR A 323 25.05 -5.65 4.77
N MET A 324 24.15 -5.41 5.72
CA MET A 324 23.59 -4.09 6.03
C MET A 324 23.66 -3.85 7.53
N THR A 325 23.75 -2.59 7.96
CA THR A 325 23.82 -2.26 9.38
C THR A 325 22.88 -1.10 9.70
N ASN A 326 21.96 -1.35 10.64
CA ASN A 326 21.05 -0.38 11.23
C ASN A 326 20.29 0.50 10.22
N VAL A 327 19.61 -0.14 9.27
CA VAL A 327 18.85 0.51 8.19
C VAL A 327 17.36 0.26 8.36
N GLY A 328 16.51 1.18 7.92
CA GLY A 328 15.06 1.00 8.03
C GLY A 328 14.27 2.24 7.68
N SER A 329 12.95 2.09 7.59
CA SER A 329 12.00 3.18 7.38
C SER A 329 10.62 2.83 7.93
N LEU A 330 9.82 3.85 8.24
CA LEU A 330 8.40 3.68 8.56
C LEU A 330 7.58 3.74 7.27
N ASP A 331 6.73 2.73 7.06
CA ASP A 331 5.70 2.76 6.03
C ASP A 331 4.45 3.50 6.53
N PHE A 332 4.20 3.45 7.84
CA PHE A 332 3.04 4.06 8.47
C PHE A 332 3.32 4.45 9.92
N LEU A 333 2.86 5.63 10.32
CA LEU A 333 2.70 6.06 11.71
C LEU A 333 1.37 6.80 11.82
N GLY A 334 0.49 6.40 12.73
CA GLY A 334 -0.85 7.01 12.80
C GLY A 334 -1.65 6.55 14.01
N ILE A 335 -2.83 7.11 14.20
CA ILE A 335 -3.75 6.71 15.27
C ILE A 335 -4.87 5.86 14.67
N LYS A 336 -5.06 4.63 15.14
CA LYS A 336 -6.20 3.78 14.76
C LYS A 336 -6.83 3.23 16.02
N GLU A 337 -8.16 3.23 16.07
CA GLU A 337 -8.94 2.60 17.16
C GLU A 337 -8.55 3.09 18.58
N GLY A 338 -8.05 4.33 18.71
CA GLY A 338 -7.60 4.87 19.99
C GLY A 338 -6.25 4.35 20.48
N GLU A 339 -5.40 3.85 19.57
CA GLU A 339 -4.01 3.46 19.80
C GLU A 339 -3.11 4.12 18.73
N ILE A 340 -1.84 4.37 19.03
CA ILE A 340 -0.84 4.67 18.00
C ILE A 340 -0.50 3.35 17.31
N HIS A 341 -0.50 3.32 15.99
CA HIS A 341 -0.06 2.21 15.15
C HIS A 341 1.15 2.66 14.34
N ALA A 342 2.18 1.83 14.31
CA ALA A 342 3.38 2.01 13.50
C ALA A 342 3.69 0.72 12.74
N SER A 343 4.03 0.84 11.46
CA SER A 343 4.54 -0.27 10.66
C SER A 343 5.66 0.20 9.76
N GLY A 344 6.58 -0.70 9.45
CA GLY A 344 7.78 -0.37 8.71
C GLY A 344 8.70 -1.57 8.55
N TRP A 345 9.97 -1.27 8.30
CA TRP A 345 11.04 -2.25 8.38
C TRP A 345 12.28 -1.67 9.06
N HIS A 346 13.01 -2.51 9.78
CA HIS A 346 14.30 -2.20 10.38
C HIS A 346 15.19 -3.42 10.26
N PHE A 347 16.44 -3.30 9.82
CA PHE A 347 17.32 -4.44 9.60
C PHE A 347 18.77 -4.14 9.99
N SER A 348 19.43 -5.17 10.51
CA SER A 348 20.87 -5.18 10.72
C SER A 348 21.38 -6.62 10.63
N SER A 349 22.38 -6.85 9.78
CA SER A 349 23.03 -8.15 9.65
C SER A 349 23.56 -8.61 11.01
N ASP A 350 23.47 -9.91 11.26
CA ASP A 350 23.92 -10.57 12.50
C ASP A 350 23.17 -10.20 13.80
N LYS A 351 22.02 -9.50 13.70
CA LYS A 351 21.15 -9.13 14.84
C LYS A 351 19.70 -9.56 14.61
N GLY A 352 19.41 -10.81 14.98
CA GLY A 352 18.14 -11.47 14.68
C GLY A 352 16.95 -11.03 15.55
N GLU A 353 17.17 -10.43 16.72
CA GLU A 353 16.07 -9.97 17.57
C GLU A 353 15.70 -8.52 17.29
N GLU A 354 14.41 -8.23 17.22
CA GLU A 354 13.85 -6.90 16.93
C GLU A 354 12.90 -6.41 18.02
N TYR A 355 13.04 -5.15 18.38
CA TYR A 355 12.13 -4.44 19.27
C TYR A 355 11.75 -3.08 18.71
N ILE A 356 10.50 -2.68 18.92
CA ILE A 356 10.00 -1.35 18.57
C ILE A 356 9.61 -0.63 19.86
N ALA A 357 10.22 0.54 20.09
CA ALA A 357 9.98 1.38 21.25
C ALA A 357 9.27 2.68 20.87
N PHE A 358 8.30 3.07 21.68
CA PHE A 358 7.58 4.34 21.59
C PHE A 358 8.18 5.29 22.64
N ILE A 359 8.66 6.44 22.21
CA ILE A 359 9.36 7.40 23.07
C ILE A 359 8.58 8.70 23.12
N ASN A 360 8.43 9.28 24.30
CA ASN A 360 7.89 10.62 24.47
C ASN A 360 8.85 11.64 23.85
N ALA A 361 8.39 12.38 22.84
CA ALA A 361 9.22 13.32 22.09
C ALA A 361 9.63 14.56 22.90
N GLU A 362 8.94 14.88 23.99
CA GLU A 362 9.24 16.05 24.83
C GLU A 362 10.22 15.72 25.96
N THR A 363 10.14 14.50 26.51
CA THR A 363 10.90 14.10 27.70
C THR A 363 11.97 13.05 27.42
N ASP A 364 12.02 12.49 26.20
CA ASP A 364 12.89 11.38 25.80
C ASP A 364 12.69 10.11 26.66
N GLN A 365 11.54 10.02 27.34
CA GLN A 365 11.19 8.87 28.16
C GLN A 365 10.52 7.79 27.32
N GLU A 366 10.97 6.55 27.46
CA GLU A 366 10.30 5.41 26.84
C GLU A 366 8.92 5.19 27.46
N LEU A 367 7.90 5.19 26.60
CA LEU A 367 6.50 4.95 26.97
C LEU A 367 6.16 3.45 26.94
N GLY A 368 6.85 2.70 26.10
CA GLY A 368 6.74 1.24 26.02
C GLY A 368 7.55 0.66 24.87
N ARG A 369 7.87 -0.63 24.97
CA ARG A 369 8.56 -1.40 23.92
C ARG A 369 7.91 -2.74 23.68
N PHE A 370 8.01 -3.24 22.45
CA PHE A 370 7.46 -4.51 22.02
C PHE A 370 8.51 -5.32 21.27
N LYS A 371 8.60 -6.62 21.54
CA LYS A 371 9.39 -7.53 20.69
C LYS A 371 8.61 -7.74 19.40
N ALA A 372 9.17 -7.32 18.26
CA ALA A 372 8.50 -7.47 16.97
C ALA A 372 8.63 -8.93 16.50
N ALA A 373 7.51 -9.51 16.05
CA ALA A 373 7.57 -10.75 15.31
C ALA A 373 8.05 -10.44 13.88
N PRO A 374 8.93 -11.27 13.27
CA PRO A 374 9.40 -11.00 11.92
C PRO A 374 8.25 -11.05 10.91
N ILE A 375 8.02 -9.96 10.19
CA ILE A 375 7.03 -9.86 9.10
C ILE A 375 7.75 -9.93 7.75
N ASP A 376 7.17 -10.67 6.82
CA ASP A 376 7.70 -10.83 5.46
C ASP A 376 7.58 -9.55 4.63
N ARG A 377 8.70 -9.12 4.04
CA ARG A 377 8.87 -7.95 3.16
C ARG A 377 9.56 -8.35 1.86
N PRO A 378 8.82 -9.00 0.93
CA PRO A 378 9.38 -9.44 -0.34
C PRO A 378 9.85 -8.27 -1.22
N ASP A 379 9.24 -7.09 -1.07
CA ASP A 379 9.64 -5.83 -1.70
C ASP A 379 11.05 -5.39 -1.26
N ILE A 380 11.38 -5.52 0.03
CA ILE A 380 12.72 -5.21 0.54
C ILE A 380 13.73 -6.25 0.07
N LYS A 381 13.34 -7.52 -0.05
CA LYS A 381 14.19 -8.57 -0.64
C LYS A 381 14.46 -8.34 -2.12
N GLU A 382 13.48 -7.83 -2.87
CA GLU A 382 13.65 -7.45 -4.27
C GLU A 382 14.64 -6.28 -4.41
N ALA A 383 14.57 -5.29 -3.51
CA ALA A 383 15.53 -4.18 -3.47
C ALA A 383 16.94 -4.61 -3.06
N TYR A 384 17.05 -5.58 -2.13
CA TYR A 384 18.32 -6.08 -1.58
C TYR A 384 18.47 -7.60 -1.79
N PRO A 385 18.54 -8.09 -3.04
CA PRO A 385 18.45 -9.52 -3.36
C PRO A 385 19.60 -10.34 -2.76
N LYS A 386 20.76 -9.71 -2.56
CA LYS A 386 21.97 -10.35 -2.03
C LYS A 386 22.11 -10.30 -0.50
N VAL A 387 21.19 -9.65 0.21
CA VAL A 387 21.22 -9.58 1.68
C VAL A 387 20.35 -10.70 2.25
N ILE A 388 20.95 -11.57 3.07
CA ILE A 388 20.26 -12.74 3.64
C ILE A 388 19.34 -12.32 4.78
N GLY A 389 18.10 -12.84 4.79
CA GLY A 389 17.15 -12.64 5.88
C GLY A 389 16.51 -11.24 5.89
N VAL A 390 16.86 -10.37 4.95
CA VAL A 390 16.29 -9.01 4.84
C VAL A 390 14.79 -9.06 4.55
N GLU A 391 14.30 -10.14 3.94
CA GLU A 391 12.87 -10.37 3.77
C GLU A 391 12.11 -10.46 5.09
N LYS A 392 12.78 -10.70 6.24
CA LYS A 392 12.18 -10.77 7.57
C LYS A 392 12.30 -9.47 8.36
N SER A 393 12.53 -8.34 7.68
CA SER A 393 12.79 -7.05 8.32
C SER A 393 11.54 -6.27 8.75
N GLY A 394 10.34 -6.74 8.40
CA GLY A 394 9.11 -6.00 8.65
C GLY A 394 8.67 -6.05 10.10
N PHE A 395 8.03 -4.97 10.56
CA PHE A 395 7.40 -4.89 11.87
C PHE A 395 6.04 -4.20 11.84
N GLU A 396 5.22 -4.55 12.83
CA GLU A 396 4.02 -3.82 13.22
C GLU A 396 4.03 -3.66 14.75
N ALA A 397 3.72 -2.46 15.22
CA ALA A 397 3.68 -2.14 16.64
C ALA A 397 2.52 -1.19 16.93
N LYS A 398 1.97 -1.30 18.14
CA LYS A 398 0.92 -0.40 18.60
C LYS A 398 1.00 -0.11 20.09
N LEU A 399 0.69 1.12 20.48
CA LEU A 399 0.69 1.55 21.87
C LEU A 399 -0.40 2.57 22.13
N LYS A 400 -1.15 2.37 23.21
CA LYS A 400 -2.03 3.40 23.77
C LYS A 400 -1.25 4.29 24.72
N VAL A 401 -1.38 5.60 24.58
CA VAL A 401 -0.72 6.60 25.44
C VAL A 401 -1.74 7.64 25.93
N PRO A 402 -1.41 8.51 26.91
CA PRO A 402 -2.30 9.59 27.31
C PRO A 402 -2.56 10.59 26.17
N ASN A 403 -3.76 11.17 26.13
CA ASN A 403 -4.13 12.19 25.15
C ASN A 403 -3.19 13.41 25.19
N GLY A 404 -2.81 13.94 24.03
CA GLY A 404 -1.86 15.05 23.89
C GLY A 404 -0.39 14.63 24.00
N THR A 405 -0.07 13.34 24.12
CA THR A 405 1.33 12.89 24.20
C THR A 405 1.99 12.92 22.82
N ALA A 406 3.09 13.66 22.66
CA ALA A 406 3.93 13.58 21.47
C ALA A 406 4.86 12.37 21.52
N VAL A 407 4.90 11.58 20.45
CA VAL A 407 5.57 10.28 20.38
C VAL A 407 6.38 10.16 19.10
N TYR A 408 7.61 9.64 19.20
CA TYR A 408 8.36 9.14 18.05
C TYR A 408 8.72 7.66 18.27
N ILE A 409 9.10 6.98 17.19
CA ILE A 409 9.37 5.53 17.20
C ILE A 409 10.86 5.26 17.08
N LYS A 410 11.32 4.22 17.75
CA LYS A 410 12.70 3.73 17.68
C LYS A 410 12.73 2.22 17.43
N GLY A 411 13.41 1.80 16.37
CA GLY A 411 13.72 0.40 16.09
C GLY A 411 14.99 -0.03 16.81
N ILE A 412 15.01 -1.23 17.37
CA ILE A 412 16.14 -1.78 18.12
C ILE A 412 16.41 -3.22 17.64
N ARG A 413 17.63 -3.47 17.14
CA ARG A 413 18.07 -4.80 16.70
C ARG A 413 19.19 -5.30 17.60
N THR A 414 19.14 -6.56 18.06
CA THR A 414 20.17 -7.13 18.95
C THR A 414 20.45 -8.61 18.69
N ASN A 415 21.63 -9.07 19.12
CA ASN A 415 22.00 -10.49 19.21
C ASN A 415 22.38 -10.90 20.65
N GLY A 416 22.01 -10.09 21.64
CA GLY A 416 22.33 -10.30 23.06
C GLY A 416 23.70 -9.77 23.49
N THR A 417 24.61 -9.47 22.57
CA THR A 417 25.94 -8.90 22.87
C THR A 417 26.15 -7.50 22.31
N ALA A 418 25.53 -7.19 21.16
CA ALA A 418 25.57 -5.89 20.52
C ALA A 418 24.14 -5.44 20.15
N THR A 419 23.90 -4.14 20.19
CA THR A 419 22.58 -3.55 19.92
C THR A 419 22.73 -2.35 18.98
N ASP A 420 21.86 -2.29 17.98
CA ASP A 420 21.71 -1.14 17.09
C ASP A 420 20.36 -0.47 17.34
N GLU A 421 20.35 0.87 17.40
CA GLU A 421 19.15 1.68 17.59
C GLU A 421 18.96 2.61 16.39
N LEU A 422 17.78 2.59 15.77
CA LEU A 422 17.38 3.46 14.67
C LEU A 422 16.21 4.33 15.12
N ILE A 423 16.40 5.65 15.11
CA ILE A 423 15.32 6.62 15.35
C ILE A 423 14.62 6.87 14.01
N PHE A 424 13.30 6.70 13.98
CA PHE A 424 12.48 7.16 12.88
C PHE A 424 12.12 8.63 13.12
N ASP A 425 12.31 9.47 12.10
CA ASP A 425 12.26 10.94 12.19
C ASP A 425 10.84 11.51 12.27
N GLN A 426 9.81 10.67 12.15
CA GLN A 426 8.41 11.06 12.27
C GLN A 426 7.97 11.17 13.74
N ILE A 427 7.27 12.25 14.06
CA ILE A 427 6.63 12.49 15.36
C ILE A 427 5.11 12.54 15.18
N ILE A 428 4.37 11.89 16.06
CA ILE A 428 2.91 11.91 16.14
C ILE A 428 2.44 12.40 17.50
N ILE A 429 1.37 13.22 17.55
CA ILE A 429 0.71 13.53 18.82
C ILE A 429 -0.53 12.67 18.96
N PHE A 430 -0.53 11.81 19.96
CA PHE A 430 -1.66 10.96 20.24
C PHE A 430 -2.84 11.77 20.75
N GLU A 431 -3.84 11.97 19.91
CA GLU A 431 -5.15 12.46 20.32
C GLU A 431 -6.24 11.49 19.86
N GLN A 432 -6.99 10.94 20.82
CA GLN A 432 -8.08 10.02 20.52
C GLN A 432 -9.24 10.81 19.90
N ALA A 433 -9.77 10.33 18.77
CA ALA A 433 -11.02 10.86 18.20
C ALA A 433 -12.17 10.52 19.16
N PHE A 434 -12.55 11.45 20.02
CA PHE A 434 -13.68 11.30 20.94
C PHE A 434 -14.97 11.83 20.30
N ASP A 435 -16.12 11.32 20.75
CA ASP A 435 -17.38 12.05 20.63
C ASP A 435 -17.19 13.44 21.25
N VAL A 436 -17.45 14.47 20.45
CA VAL A 436 -17.22 15.86 20.86
C VAL A 436 -18.12 16.19 22.04
N GLU A 437 -17.53 16.72 23.11
CA GLU A 437 -18.32 17.20 24.24
C GLU A 437 -19.16 18.40 23.78
N ILE A 438 -20.47 18.17 23.67
CA ILE A 438 -21.46 19.19 23.36
C ILE A 438 -21.47 20.21 24.52
N ASP A 439 -21.39 21.50 24.18
CA ASP A 439 -21.45 22.58 25.16
C ASP A 439 -22.73 22.41 26.01
N PRO A 440 -22.66 22.43 27.35
CA PRO A 440 -23.82 22.17 28.20
C PRO A 440 -25.04 23.04 27.87
N TYR A 441 -24.82 24.29 27.43
CA TYR A 441 -25.90 25.19 27.03
C TYR A 441 -26.49 24.82 25.67
N ALA A 442 -25.70 24.24 24.76
CA ALA A 442 -26.23 23.70 23.50
C ALA A 442 -27.28 22.61 23.73
N LYS A 443 -27.20 21.84 24.83
CA LYS A 443 -28.14 20.73 25.09
C LYS A 443 -29.57 21.16 25.43
N SER A 444 -29.77 22.38 25.93
CA SER A 444 -31.07 22.76 26.52
C SER A 444 -31.43 24.24 26.49
N ASN A 445 -30.48 25.14 26.21
CA ASN A 445 -30.72 26.57 26.25
C ASN A 445 -31.67 27.02 25.14
N THR A 446 -32.66 27.84 25.48
CA THR A 446 -33.63 28.41 24.53
C THR A 446 -33.62 29.94 24.54
N LYS A 447 -32.77 30.57 25.35
CA LYS A 447 -32.73 32.03 25.49
C LYS A 447 -31.43 32.59 24.98
N PHE A 448 -31.49 33.78 24.40
CA PHE A 448 -30.29 34.50 24.03
C PHE A 448 -29.45 34.90 25.25
N PHE A 449 -28.15 34.60 25.20
CA PHE A 449 -27.13 35.30 25.96
C PHE A 449 -25.77 35.13 25.26
N PHE A 450 -24.78 35.90 25.68
CA PHE A 450 -23.41 35.76 25.18
C PHE A 450 -22.38 35.87 26.29
N GLU A 451 -21.21 35.31 26.02
CA GLU A 451 -20.02 35.38 26.88
C GLU A 451 -18.85 35.96 26.09
N ILE A 452 -18.18 36.96 26.66
CA ILE A 452 -16.89 37.46 26.17
C ILE A 452 -15.80 36.75 26.96
N ILE A 453 -14.84 36.17 26.26
CA ILE A 453 -13.81 35.29 26.78
C ILE A 453 -12.43 35.84 26.42
N GLU A 454 -11.57 35.96 27.43
CA GLU A 454 -10.17 36.35 27.28
C GLU A 454 -9.29 35.32 27.99
N GLY A 455 -8.29 34.77 27.30
CA GLY A 455 -7.39 33.75 27.85
C GLY A 455 -8.11 32.51 28.37
N GLY A 456 -9.21 32.11 27.71
CA GLY A 456 -10.06 30.98 28.11
C GLY A 456 -10.95 31.24 29.33
N LYS A 457 -11.02 32.47 29.84
CA LYS A 457 -11.87 32.86 30.97
C LYS A 457 -12.97 33.80 30.54
N VAL A 458 -14.19 33.57 31.03
CA VAL A 458 -15.32 34.49 30.82
C VAL A 458 -15.07 35.77 31.60
N ILE A 459 -14.89 36.89 30.90
CA ILE A 459 -14.66 38.22 31.48
C ILE A 459 -15.94 39.05 31.54
N LYS A 460 -16.92 38.80 30.66
CA LYS A 460 -18.20 39.50 30.64
C LYS A 460 -19.32 38.61 30.10
N ARG A 461 -20.53 38.84 30.58
CA ARG A 461 -21.78 38.25 30.05
C ARG A 461 -22.77 39.33 29.69
N GLY A 462 -23.58 39.08 28.68
CA GLY A 462 -24.72 39.90 28.32
C GLY A 462 -25.90 39.06 27.86
N THR A 463 -27.10 39.64 27.91
CA THR A 463 -28.37 38.95 27.61
C THR A 463 -29.22 39.69 26.56
N LYS A 464 -28.68 40.77 25.98
CA LYS A 464 -29.37 41.61 25.01
C LYS A 464 -28.47 41.85 23.81
N VAL A 465 -29.08 41.87 22.64
CA VAL A 465 -28.47 42.20 21.35
C VAL A 465 -29.34 43.25 20.66
N LEU A 466 -28.72 44.17 19.91
CA LEU A 466 -29.40 45.30 19.27
C LEU A 466 -29.70 45.06 17.79
N ASN A 467 -29.14 44.02 17.18
CA ASN A 467 -29.44 43.60 15.82
C ASN A 467 -30.15 42.24 15.76
N THR A 468 -30.70 41.92 14.60
CA THR A 468 -31.04 40.53 14.24
C THR A 468 -29.74 39.78 14.01
N LEU A 469 -29.56 38.65 14.71
CA LEU A 469 -28.41 37.79 14.52
C LEU A 469 -28.62 36.93 13.29
N SER A 470 -27.59 36.79 12.47
CA SER A 470 -27.62 35.86 11.35
C SER A 470 -26.25 35.31 11.03
N TRP A 471 -26.20 34.06 10.61
CA TRP A 471 -24.98 33.43 10.08
C TRP A 471 -25.34 32.32 9.11
N SER A 472 -24.44 32.10 8.16
CA SER A 472 -24.54 31.01 7.19
C SER A 472 -23.53 29.92 7.49
N ASN A 473 -23.86 28.70 7.11
CA ASN A 473 -22.94 27.57 7.11
C ASN A 473 -23.02 26.85 5.77
N GLU A 474 -21.87 26.37 5.30
CA GLU A 474 -21.67 25.61 4.07
C GLU A 474 -20.52 24.63 4.32
N LEU A 475 -20.35 23.65 3.43
CA LEU A 475 -19.14 22.84 3.46
C LEU A 475 -17.91 23.68 3.12
N MET A 476 -16.80 23.39 3.79
CA MET A 476 -15.51 24.05 3.60
C MET A 476 -15.60 25.58 3.74
N TYR A 477 -16.36 26.05 4.74
CA TYR A 477 -16.59 27.46 5.01
C TYR A 477 -16.25 27.83 6.45
N VAL A 478 -15.81 29.08 6.63
CA VAL A 478 -15.71 29.73 7.93
C VAL A 478 -16.97 30.57 8.13
N PRO A 479 -17.95 30.12 8.94
CA PRO A 479 -19.12 30.93 9.26
C PRO A 479 -18.73 32.28 9.85
N THR A 480 -19.45 33.33 9.47
CA THR A 480 -19.29 34.68 10.04
C THR A 480 -20.62 35.20 10.55
N THR A 481 -20.58 36.05 11.56
CA THR A 481 -21.75 36.76 12.07
C THR A 481 -21.35 38.14 12.59
N GLN A 482 -22.34 38.98 12.87
CA GLN A 482 -22.12 40.27 13.52
C GLN A 482 -23.06 40.40 14.71
N ILE A 483 -22.52 40.87 15.83
CA ILE A 483 -23.31 41.22 17.01
C ILE A 483 -23.21 42.73 17.28
N VAL A 484 -24.35 43.38 17.51
CA VAL A 484 -24.42 44.79 17.88
C VAL A 484 -24.83 44.91 19.35
N LEU A 485 -23.98 45.55 20.13
CA LEU A 485 -24.10 45.73 21.58
C LEU A 485 -24.15 47.23 21.95
N PRO A 486 -24.60 47.60 23.16
CA PRO A 486 -24.41 48.94 23.69
C PRO A 486 -22.93 49.32 23.75
N ILE A 487 -22.60 50.59 23.50
CA ILE A 487 -21.20 51.07 23.40
C ILE A 487 -20.37 50.83 24.66
N GLU A 488 -21.00 50.69 25.83
CA GLU A 488 -20.34 50.36 27.10
C GLU A 488 -19.58 49.03 27.06
N TYR A 489 -19.93 48.10 26.16
CA TYR A 489 -19.22 46.83 26.00
C TYR A 489 -17.81 46.96 25.43
N THR A 490 -17.44 48.14 24.93
CA THR A 490 -16.10 48.42 24.39
C THR A 490 -14.99 48.18 25.42
N GLU A 491 -15.28 48.29 26.73
CA GLU A 491 -14.31 48.01 27.80
C GLU A 491 -13.75 46.57 27.76
N TRP A 492 -14.53 45.62 27.24
CA TRP A 492 -14.16 44.19 27.16
C TRP A 492 -13.72 43.73 25.78
N ILE A 493 -13.60 44.65 24.82
CA ILE A 493 -13.18 44.37 23.45
C ILE A 493 -11.89 45.12 23.18
N ASN A 494 -10.77 44.40 23.09
CA ASN A 494 -9.43 44.97 22.94
C ASN A 494 -8.63 44.30 21.81
N GLY A 495 -9.20 43.35 21.11
CA GLY A 495 -8.55 42.66 20.00
C GLY A 495 -9.34 41.47 19.50
N ARG A 496 -8.74 40.27 19.64
CA ARG A 496 -9.25 38.99 19.13
C ARG A 496 -9.91 38.17 20.24
N GLU A 497 -10.68 38.81 21.12
CA GLU A 497 -11.42 38.10 22.15
C GLU A 497 -12.34 37.04 21.53
N GLU A 498 -12.59 35.97 22.27
CA GLU A 498 -13.56 34.97 21.87
C GLU A 498 -14.95 35.38 22.37
N ILE A 499 -15.96 35.31 21.51
CA ILE A 499 -17.35 35.55 21.90
C ILE A 499 -18.18 34.32 21.57
N LYS A 500 -18.84 33.76 22.58
CA LYS A 500 -19.82 32.69 22.39
C LYS A 500 -21.23 33.26 22.45
N LEU A 501 -22.01 33.00 21.40
CA LEU A 501 -23.43 33.36 21.31
C LEU A 501 -24.29 32.12 21.53
N TYR A 502 -25.16 32.17 22.54
CA TYR A 502 -25.99 31.05 22.96
C TYR A 502 -27.46 31.34 22.68
N ILE A 503 -28.11 30.49 21.88
CA ILE A 503 -29.53 30.66 21.54
C ILE A 503 -30.11 29.39 20.90
N ASN A 504 -31.33 29.01 21.25
CA ASN A 504 -32.08 27.88 20.63
C ASN A 504 -31.21 26.64 20.38
N LYS A 505 -30.53 26.19 21.45
CA LYS A 505 -29.62 25.03 21.50
C LYS A 505 -28.37 25.14 20.65
N LYS A 506 -28.13 26.31 20.05
CA LYS A 506 -26.97 26.61 19.23
C LYS A 506 -25.98 27.47 19.99
N VAL A 507 -24.72 27.28 19.65
CA VAL A 507 -23.57 28.03 20.15
C VAL A 507 -22.73 28.45 18.95
N PHE A 508 -22.75 29.73 18.62
CA PHE A 508 -21.77 30.30 17.71
C PHE A 508 -20.54 30.68 18.52
N HIS A 509 -19.46 29.89 18.41
CA HIS A 509 -18.18 30.21 19.03
C HIS A 509 -17.34 31.02 18.04
N GLY A 510 -17.30 32.33 18.24
CA GLY A 510 -16.62 33.28 17.36
C GLY A 510 -15.34 33.87 17.94
N ILE A 511 -14.48 34.37 17.06
CA ILE A 511 -13.33 35.22 17.35
C ILE A 511 -13.60 36.59 16.74
N VAL A 512 -13.35 37.65 17.50
CA VAL A 512 -13.47 39.03 17.00
C VAL A 512 -12.47 39.27 15.87
N THR A 513 -12.97 39.66 14.71
CA THR A 513 -12.17 40.02 13.52
C THR A 513 -12.12 41.53 13.28
N GLY A 514 -13.13 42.25 13.77
CA GLY A 514 -13.21 43.70 13.69
C GLY A 514 -14.34 44.24 14.55
N TYR A 515 -14.32 45.54 14.82
CA TYR A 515 -15.45 46.21 15.45
C TYR A 515 -15.54 47.68 15.01
N THR A 516 -16.76 48.22 15.06
CA THR A 516 -17.07 49.62 14.75
C THR A 516 -17.84 50.27 15.89
N LEU A 517 -17.44 51.48 16.25
CA LEU A 517 -18.10 52.29 17.28
C LEU A 517 -18.95 53.38 16.62
N ASP A 518 -20.25 53.34 16.86
CA ASP A 518 -21.17 54.42 16.52
C ASP A 518 -21.42 55.26 17.78
N LYS A 519 -20.75 56.41 17.86
CA LYS A 519 -20.89 57.34 18.98
C LYS A 519 -22.18 58.16 18.95
N GLU A 520 -22.85 58.24 17.80
CA GLU A 520 -24.13 58.95 17.68
C GLU A 520 -25.26 58.10 18.23
N ASN A 521 -25.29 56.81 17.87
CA ASN A 521 -26.31 55.87 18.31
C ASN A 521 -25.91 55.08 19.58
N GLU A 522 -24.72 55.35 20.13
CA GLU A 522 -24.17 54.66 21.30
C GLU A 522 -24.14 53.12 21.13
N THR A 523 -23.70 52.64 19.97
CA THR A 523 -23.59 51.20 19.66
C THR A 523 -22.17 50.76 19.31
N LEU A 524 -21.91 49.47 19.55
CA LEU A 524 -20.69 48.74 19.22
C LEU A 524 -21.09 47.56 18.32
N SER A 525 -20.67 47.58 17.07
CA SER A 525 -20.85 46.47 16.12
C SER A 525 -19.58 45.63 16.07
N ILE A 526 -19.67 44.33 16.31
CA ILE A 526 -18.53 43.42 16.40
C ILE A 526 -18.68 42.33 15.35
N ASP A 527 -17.70 42.23 14.46
CA ASP A 527 -17.61 41.17 13.46
C ASP A 527 -16.94 39.93 14.06
N LEU A 528 -17.56 38.77 13.85
CA LEU A 528 -17.14 37.49 14.38
C LEU A 528 -16.93 36.50 13.24
N ALA A 529 -15.77 35.85 13.22
CA ALA A 529 -15.55 34.63 12.44
C ALA A 529 -15.61 33.43 13.37
N HIS A 530 -16.16 32.30 12.92
CA HIS A 530 -16.18 31.07 13.69
C HIS A 530 -14.76 30.70 14.14
N VAL A 531 -14.65 30.05 15.31
CA VAL A 531 -13.37 29.74 15.97
C VAL A 531 -12.40 28.94 15.08
N ILE A 532 -12.89 28.24 14.05
CA ILE A 532 -12.06 27.58 13.02
C ILE A 532 -11.11 28.53 12.29
N SER A 533 -11.43 29.82 12.20
CA SER A 533 -10.54 30.86 11.67
C SER A 533 -9.18 30.92 12.38
N GLU A 534 -9.06 30.38 13.61
CA GLU A 534 -7.76 30.28 14.27
C GLU A 534 -6.73 29.41 13.53
N TRP A 535 -7.20 28.50 12.68
CA TRP A 535 -6.33 27.71 11.80
C TRP A 535 -5.62 28.58 10.75
N GLU A 536 -6.12 29.78 10.46
CA GLU A 536 -5.44 30.73 9.58
C GLU A 536 -4.23 31.39 10.24
N TYR A 537 -4.14 31.38 11.58
CA TYR A 537 -3.11 32.11 12.33
C TYR A 537 -1.76 31.40 12.39
N ARG A 538 -1.70 30.13 11.97
CA ARG A 538 -0.46 29.35 11.92
C ARG A 538 -0.24 28.77 10.54
N GLN A 539 1.01 28.83 10.12
CA GLN A 539 1.48 28.23 8.88
C GLN A 539 1.75 26.74 9.07
N ILE A 540 1.53 25.96 8.02
CA ILE A 540 2.12 24.63 7.87
C ILE A 540 3.61 24.81 7.59
N SER A 541 4.44 23.90 8.10
CA SER A 541 5.87 23.89 7.81
C SER A 541 6.12 23.94 6.29
N THR A 542 7.07 24.78 5.88
CA THR A 542 7.34 25.01 4.45
C THR A 542 7.96 23.77 3.81
N ASN A 543 7.50 23.40 2.62
CA ASN A 543 7.94 22.20 1.88
C ASN A 543 7.72 20.90 2.66
N LEU A 544 6.66 20.84 3.48
CA LEU A 544 6.31 19.65 4.23
C LEU A 544 5.66 18.62 3.30
N ALA A 545 6.38 17.55 3.02
CA ALA A 545 5.90 16.46 2.17
C ALA A 545 5.02 15.48 2.96
N ALA A 546 3.86 15.14 2.39
CA ALA A 546 3.05 14.00 2.81
C ALA A 546 3.04 12.98 1.66
N LYS A 547 3.80 11.88 1.83
CA LYS A 547 3.92 10.80 0.83
C LYS A 547 3.34 9.50 1.39
N ASN A 548 2.34 8.94 0.72
CA ASN A 548 1.60 7.75 1.09
C ASN A 548 1.01 7.82 2.51
N ARG A 549 0.69 9.04 2.98
CA ARG A 549 0.17 9.29 4.34
C ARG A 549 -1.34 9.40 4.29
N THR A 550 -2.03 8.91 5.32
CA THR A 550 -3.48 9.08 5.38
C THR A 550 -3.86 10.46 5.91
N VAL A 551 -5.08 10.93 5.62
CA VAL A 551 -5.60 12.20 6.17
C VAL A 551 -5.51 12.21 7.70
N ASN A 552 -5.85 11.09 8.34
CA ASN A 552 -5.76 11.00 9.80
C ASN A 552 -4.33 11.05 10.33
N ASP A 553 -3.37 10.46 9.60
CA ASP A 553 -1.96 10.57 9.94
C ASP A 553 -1.50 12.04 9.91
N ILE A 554 -1.70 12.77 8.81
CA ILE A 554 -1.23 14.17 8.73
C ILE A 554 -1.91 15.09 9.76
N TYR A 555 -3.23 14.99 9.96
CA TYR A 555 -3.98 15.84 10.90
C TYR A 555 -3.92 15.38 12.36
N SER A 556 -3.17 14.30 12.65
CA SER A 556 -2.77 13.97 14.02
C SER A 556 -1.54 14.76 14.49
N THR A 557 -0.84 15.43 13.58
CA THR A 557 0.38 16.20 13.86
C THR A 557 0.09 17.69 14.08
N LEU A 558 0.96 18.37 14.85
CA LEU A 558 0.86 19.83 15.05
C LEU A 558 1.28 20.65 13.83
N ASP A 559 1.88 20.04 12.81
CA ASP A 559 2.16 20.74 11.57
C ASP A 559 0.85 21.09 10.84
N PHE A 560 -0.11 20.16 10.82
CA PHE A 560 -1.38 20.33 10.12
C PHE A 560 -2.54 20.77 11.02
N ARG A 561 -2.58 20.31 12.28
CA ARG A 561 -3.68 20.60 13.20
C ARG A 561 -3.35 21.75 14.15
N TYR A 562 -4.33 22.61 14.45
CA TYR A 562 -4.19 23.60 15.52
C TYR A 562 -4.36 22.95 16.90
N PRO A 563 -3.54 23.27 17.92
CA PRO A 563 -3.63 22.64 19.24
C PRO A 563 -5.03 22.76 19.87
N GLY A 564 -5.50 21.70 20.53
CA GLY A 564 -6.78 21.71 21.26
C GLY A 564 -8.03 21.52 20.41
N TRP A 565 -7.89 21.17 19.13
CA TRP A 565 -9.01 20.80 18.24
C TRP A 565 -9.29 19.31 18.25
N ASN A 566 -10.58 18.97 18.36
CA ASN A 566 -11.04 17.62 18.04
C ASN A 566 -11.33 17.51 16.54
N VAL A 567 -10.64 16.60 15.84
CA VAL A 567 -10.87 16.31 14.42
C VAL A 567 -11.59 14.96 14.30
N ASN A 568 -12.85 15.03 13.88
CA ASN A 568 -13.71 13.87 13.67
C ASN A 568 -13.70 13.43 12.22
N TYR A 569 -13.15 12.26 11.98
CA TYR A 569 -13.28 11.60 10.69
C TYR A 569 -14.63 10.91 10.61
N ARG A 570 -15.49 11.38 9.71
CA ARG A 570 -16.75 10.74 9.37
C ARG A 570 -16.51 9.71 8.27
N GLN A 571 -17.20 8.59 8.37
CA GLN A 571 -17.07 7.48 7.43
C GLN A 571 -15.61 6.99 7.31
N ASP A 572 -15.16 6.52 6.14
CA ASP A 572 -13.81 6.02 5.90
C ASP A 572 -12.78 7.11 5.56
N SER A 573 -13.12 8.39 5.81
CA SER A 573 -12.30 9.55 5.42
C SER A 573 -10.90 9.55 6.01
N ALA A 574 -10.74 9.00 7.22
CA ALA A 574 -9.45 8.84 7.88
C ALA A 574 -8.41 8.05 7.06
N MET A 575 -8.87 7.18 6.15
CA MET A 575 -8.03 6.27 5.37
C MET A 575 -7.65 6.82 4.00
N ARG A 576 -8.15 8.00 3.59
CA ARG A 576 -7.77 8.59 2.30
C ARG A 576 -6.30 8.95 2.32
N VAL A 577 -5.59 8.52 1.28
CA VAL A 577 -4.15 8.73 1.13
C VAL A 577 -3.90 10.04 0.39
N ILE A 578 -2.88 10.75 0.84
CA ILE A 578 -2.44 12.03 0.31
C ILE A 578 -0.98 11.92 -0.13
N ASP A 579 -0.74 12.36 -1.36
CA ASP A 579 0.57 12.57 -1.96
C ASP A 579 0.69 14.04 -2.39
N TYR A 580 1.20 14.88 -1.49
CA TYR A 580 1.33 16.32 -1.75
C TYR A 580 2.44 16.97 -0.91
N VAL A 581 3.02 18.06 -1.44
CA VAL A 581 4.00 18.90 -0.74
C VAL A 581 3.33 20.21 -0.36
N TYR A 582 3.12 20.41 0.94
CA TYR A 582 2.52 21.62 1.48
C TYR A 582 3.58 22.72 1.62
N SER A 583 3.28 23.91 1.11
CA SER A 583 4.22 25.04 1.17
C SER A 583 3.47 26.36 1.21
N ARG A 584 3.90 27.26 2.11
CA ARG A 584 3.39 28.63 2.25
C ARG A 584 1.87 28.73 2.41
N GLN A 585 1.29 27.77 3.13
CA GLN A 585 -0.15 27.70 3.42
C GLN A 585 -0.38 27.79 4.91
N ASN A 586 -1.43 28.50 5.32
CA ASN A 586 -1.96 28.37 6.68
C ASN A 586 -2.65 27.00 6.88
N LYS A 587 -2.91 26.61 8.12
CA LYS A 587 -3.48 25.27 8.41
C LYS A 587 -4.87 25.07 7.81
N LEU A 588 -5.67 26.13 7.70
CA LEU A 588 -7.00 26.05 7.09
C LEU A 588 -6.92 25.91 5.56
N GLU A 589 -6.00 26.63 4.93
CA GLU A 589 -5.68 26.48 3.50
C GLU A 589 -5.17 25.06 3.21
N GLY A 590 -4.28 24.51 4.04
CA GLY A 590 -3.82 23.13 3.90
C GLY A 590 -4.93 22.10 4.10
N LEU A 591 -5.86 22.31 5.04
CA LEU A 591 -7.06 21.47 5.22
C LEU A 591 -7.95 21.49 3.99
N THR A 592 -8.24 22.69 3.49
CA THR A 592 -9.06 22.86 2.29
C THR A 592 -8.38 22.20 1.09
N LYS A 593 -7.08 22.42 0.90
CA LYS A 593 -6.28 21.79 -0.15
C LYS A 593 -6.27 20.27 -0.04
N THR A 594 -6.13 19.73 1.17
CA THR A 594 -6.20 18.28 1.41
C THR A 594 -7.53 17.73 0.89
N CYS A 595 -8.64 18.34 1.29
CA CYS A 595 -9.97 17.91 0.86
C CYS A 595 -10.16 18.07 -0.66
N GLU A 596 -9.64 19.13 -1.28
CA GLU A 596 -9.69 19.36 -2.73
C GLU A 596 -8.92 18.31 -3.55
N LEU A 597 -7.79 17.81 -3.02
CA LEU A 597 -6.98 16.79 -3.69
C LEU A 597 -7.58 15.37 -3.59
N THR A 598 -8.62 15.19 -2.77
CA THR A 598 -9.38 13.94 -2.70
C THR A 598 -10.65 14.02 -3.54
N PRO A 599 -11.18 12.89 -4.05
CA PRO A 599 -12.32 12.90 -4.97
C PRO A 599 -13.67 13.23 -4.29
N ASP A 600 -13.73 13.15 -2.96
CA ASP A 600 -15.00 13.16 -2.21
C ASP A 600 -14.94 13.75 -0.78
N LEU A 601 -13.78 14.10 -0.21
CA LEU A 601 -13.76 14.65 1.15
C LEU A 601 -14.08 16.14 1.19
N PHE A 602 -14.76 16.54 2.26
CA PHE A 602 -15.04 17.91 2.63
C PHE A 602 -14.79 18.05 4.14
N TRP A 603 -14.61 19.28 4.60
CA TRP A 603 -14.63 19.59 6.02
C TRP A 603 -15.84 20.47 6.36
N ARG A 604 -16.35 20.36 7.59
CA ARG A 604 -17.44 21.21 8.10
C ARG A 604 -17.28 21.47 9.60
N VAL A 605 -17.88 22.57 10.05
CA VAL A 605 -18.03 22.92 11.47
C VAL A 605 -19.50 22.87 11.86
N GLY A 606 -19.80 22.86 13.15
CA GLY A 606 -21.17 22.84 13.68
C GLY A 606 -21.32 23.82 14.84
N PHE A 607 -22.57 24.00 15.29
CA PHE A 607 -22.93 25.01 16.29
C PHE A 607 -23.38 24.41 17.63
N HIS A 608 -22.83 23.26 18.02
CA HIS A 608 -23.16 22.58 19.29
C HIS A 608 -21.94 22.37 20.19
N PHE A 609 -20.76 22.70 19.68
CA PHE A 609 -19.47 22.43 20.29
C PHE A 609 -18.49 23.53 19.88
N GLY A 610 -17.42 23.72 20.65
CA GLY A 610 -16.40 24.72 20.37
C GLY A 610 -15.44 24.27 19.26
N ARG A 611 -14.21 23.93 19.65
CA ARG A 611 -13.13 23.54 18.73
C ARG A 611 -13.27 22.09 18.26
N ALA A 612 -14.25 21.84 17.41
CA ALA A 612 -14.36 20.57 16.70
C ALA A 612 -14.63 20.73 15.21
N LEU A 613 -13.99 19.87 14.44
CA LEU A 613 -14.00 19.84 12.98
C LEU A 613 -14.43 18.45 12.53
N GLU A 614 -15.29 18.36 11.54
CA GLU A 614 -15.59 17.09 10.89
C GLU A 614 -14.99 17.05 9.49
N ILE A 615 -14.35 15.93 9.13
CA ILE A 615 -13.85 15.65 7.79
C ILE A 615 -14.56 14.40 7.28
N GLY A 616 -15.13 14.45 6.07
CA GLY A 616 -15.90 13.33 5.52
C GLY A 616 -16.46 13.59 4.13
N PHE A 617 -17.02 12.57 3.51
CA PHE A 617 -17.78 12.72 2.25
C PHE A 617 -19.26 13.06 2.49
N PHE A 618 -19.71 13.02 3.76
CA PHE A 618 -21.05 13.38 4.22
C PHE A 618 -22.20 12.65 3.49
N GLY A 619 -23.45 13.08 3.68
CA GLY A 619 -24.65 12.42 3.17
C GLY A 619 -25.32 11.44 4.12
N GLU A 620 -25.04 11.55 5.42
CA GLU A 620 -25.76 10.81 6.46
C GLU A 620 -27.26 11.16 6.39
N LYS A 621 -28.11 10.14 6.33
CA LYS A 621 -29.56 10.33 6.27
C LYS A 621 -30.10 10.64 7.67
N LYS A 622 -30.49 11.89 7.89
CA LYS A 622 -31.14 12.33 9.12
C LYS A 622 -32.64 12.04 9.05
N SER A 623 -33.21 11.59 10.16
CA SER A 623 -34.64 11.23 10.27
C SER A 623 -35.54 12.46 10.43
N TYR A 624 -35.36 13.46 9.54
CA TYR A 624 -36.13 14.70 9.50
C TYR A 624 -36.78 14.88 8.13
N ILE A 625 -38.05 15.30 8.16
CA ILE A 625 -38.87 15.59 6.99
C ILE A 625 -39.14 17.09 6.96
N PHE A 626 -38.92 17.70 5.81
CA PHE A 626 -39.26 19.09 5.53
C PHE A 626 -40.61 19.10 4.80
N SER A 627 -41.63 19.73 5.38
CA SER A 627 -42.97 19.79 4.78
C SER A 627 -43.78 20.98 5.29
N THR A 628 -44.95 21.24 4.69
CA THR A 628 -45.88 22.29 5.15
C THR A 628 -46.65 21.93 6.43
N LYS A 629 -46.49 20.70 6.94
CA LYS A 629 -47.13 20.25 8.18
C LYS A 629 -46.51 20.95 9.40
N PRO A 630 -47.25 21.08 10.52
CA PRO A 630 -46.70 21.64 11.76
C PRO A 630 -45.42 20.94 12.23
N SER A 631 -44.51 21.69 12.84
CA SER A 631 -43.25 21.17 13.36
C SER A 631 -43.48 20.10 14.44
N SER A 632 -42.63 19.07 14.45
CA SER A 632 -42.66 17.96 15.41
C SER A 632 -41.25 17.39 15.60
N LYS A 633 -41.09 16.35 16.44
CA LYS A 633 -39.78 15.70 16.65
C LYS A 633 -39.08 15.24 15.35
N HIS A 634 -39.84 14.97 14.28
CA HIS A 634 -39.30 14.47 13.01
C HIS A 634 -39.73 15.31 11.80
N ASN A 635 -40.41 16.44 12.01
CA ASN A 635 -40.88 17.29 10.92
C ASN A 635 -40.46 18.74 11.17
N VAL A 636 -39.79 19.33 10.19
CA VAL A 636 -39.45 20.76 10.14
C VAL A 636 -40.45 21.43 9.20
N ARG A 637 -41.16 22.44 9.71
CA ARG A 637 -42.18 23.14 8.94
C ARG A 637 -41.58 24.13 7.96
N ILE A 638 -42.02 24.04 6.71
CA ILE A 638 -41.84 25.04 5.66
C ILE A 638 -42.89 26.15 5.85
N ILE A 639 -42.43 27.40 5.93
CA ILE A 639 -43.28 28.55 6.28
C ILE A 639 -43.43 29.59 5.16
N ALA A 640 -42.72 29.41 4.05
CA ALA A 640 -42.90 30.19 2.83
C ALA A 640 -42.85 29.28 1.59
N GLU A 641 -43.33 29.79 0.47
CA GLU A 641 -43.19 29.12 -0.82
C GLU A 641 -41.70 28.92 -1.18
N PRO A 642 -41.28 27.72 -1.59
CA PRO A 642 -39.90 27.45 -2.00
C PRO A 642 -39.46 28.33 -3.18
N THR A 643 -38.19 28.74 -3.16
CA THR A 643 -37.55 29.33 -4.35
C THR A 643 -36.72 28.27 -5.06
N ILE A 644 -36.87 28.18 -6.38
CA ILE A 644 -36.11 27.23 -7.22
C ILE A 644 -35.08 28.01 -8.01
N VAL A 645 -33.80 27.74 -7.76
CA VAL A 645 -32.68 28.42 -8.42
C VAL A 645 -31.98 27.44 -9.37
N HIS A 646 -31.83 27.89 -10.61
CA HIS A 646 -31.06 27.21 -11.65
C HIS A 646 -29.86 28.08 -12.02
N SER A 647 -28.65 27.52 -11.93
CA SER A 647 -27.47 28.17 -12.50
C SER A 647 -26.76 27.24 -13.48
N PHE A 648 -26.32 27.83 -14.58
CA PHE A 648 -25.51 27.21 -15.63
C PHE A 648 -24.20 27.97 -15.88
N ASP A 649 -23.88 28.94 -15.02
CA ASP A 649 -22.88 29.97 -15.32
C ASP A 649 -21.45 29.42 -15.44
N HIS A 650 -21.17 28.34 -14.73
CA HIS A 650 -19.84 27.73 -14.64
C HIS A 650 -19.85 26.24 -15.00
N VAL A 651 -20.77 25.82 -15.89
CA VAL A 651 -20.87 24.40 -16.22
C VAL A 651 -19.65 23.95 -17.03
N MET A 652 -18.95 22.94 -16.52
CA MET A 652 -17.89 22.24 -17.23
C MET A 652 -18.13 20.74 -17.09
N ASN A 653 -18.07 20.02 -18.22
CA ASN A 653 -18.30 18.58 -18.22
C ASN A 653 -17.20 17.79 -18.95
N ILE A 654 -16.23 18.48 -19.53
CA ILE A 654 -14.96 17.90 -19.94
C ILE A 654 -13.84 18.85 -19.51
N ALA A 655 -12.84 18.32 -18.81
CA ALA A 655 -11.71 19.13 -18.34
C ALA A 655 -10.37 18.52 -18.71
N THR A 656 -9.53 19.32 -19.35
CA THR A 656 -8.10 19.02 -19.49
C THR A 656 -7.37 19.40 -18.21
N VAL A 657 -6.45 18.55 -17.75
CA VAL A 657 -5.76 18.75 -16.47
C VAL A 657 -4.28 18.99 -16.70
N TYR A 658 -3.76 20.04 -16.08
CA TYR A 658 -2.36 20.43 -16.11
C TYR A 658 -1.80 20.55 -14.68
N GLY A 659 -0.58 20.06 -14.47
CA GLY A 659 0.20 20.36 -13.27
C GLY A 659 1.20 21.48 -13.57
N GLU A 660 1.21 22.54 -12.76
CA GLU A 660 2.17 23.66 -12.88
C GLU A 660 3.16 23.63 -11.71
N LYS A 661 4.47 23.69 -12.00
CA LYS A 661 5.52 23.96 -11.00
C LYS A 661 6.01 25.39 -11.17
N SER A 662 5.88 26.19 -10.12
CA SER A 662 6.18 27.63 -10.15
C SER A 662 7.68 27.97 -10.15
N ASP A 663 8.58 27.02 -9.92
CA ASP A 663 9.97 27.33 -9.54
C ASP A 663 11.10 26.63 -10.32
N SER A 664 10.82 25.78 -11.32
CA SER A 664 11.91 24.92 -11.85
C SER A 664 11.84 24.47 -13.31
N GLY A 665 10.92 24.98 -14.14
CA GLY A 665 10.89 24.60 -15.57
C GLY A 665 10.65 23.10 -15.82
N MET A 666 10.06 22.40 -14.85
CA MET A 666 9.70 20.99 -14.95
C MET A 666 8.47 20.80 -15.85
N SER A 667 8.49 19.75 -16.66
CA SER A 667 7.42 19.36 -17.59
C SER A 667 6.04 19.30 -16.91
N SER A 668 5.02 19.92 -17.53
CA SER A 668 3.63 19.81 -17.09
C SER A 668 3.18 18.34 -17.02
N MET A 669 2.65 17.91 -15.87
CA MET A 669 2.02 16.59 -15.75
C MET A 669 0.81 16.47 -16.67
N SER A 670 0.53 15.25 -17.15
CA SER A 670 -0.64 14.92 -17.97
C SER A 670 -1.37 13.71 -17.40
N LEU A 671 -2.64 13.50 -17.75
CA LEU A 671 -3.41 12.30 -17.37
C LEU A 671 -3.08 11.04 -18.20
N ARG A 672 -1.88 10.96 -18.76
CA ARG A 672 -1.47 9.89 -19.69
C ARG A 672 -1.44 8.54 -18.98
N GLU A 673 -0.74 8.48 -17.85
CA GLU A 673 -0.54 7.28 -17.05
C GLU A 673 -1.90 6.69 -16.66
N LEU A 674 -2.85 7.56 -16.32
CA LEU A 674 -4.21 7.15 -16.00
C LEU A 674 -5.03 6.71 -17.22
N TYR A 675 -4.83 7.32 -18.40
CA TYR A 675 -5.47 6.86 -19.63
C TYR A 675 -5.07 5.42 -19.99
N GLU A 676 -3.81 5.06 -19.74
CA GLU A 676 -3.28 3.70 -19.95
C GLU A 676 -3.79 2.74 -18.86
N ASP A 677 -3.90 3.19 -17.60
CA ASP A 677 -4.51 2.43 -16.50
C ASP A 677 -6.01 2.66 -16.34
N LYS A 678 -6.79 2.00 -17.21
CA LYS A 678 -8.26 2.07 -17.17
C LYS A 678 -8.88 1.53 -15.88
N ALA A 679 -8.18 0.70 -15.11
CA ALA A 679 -8.72 0.12 -13.87
C ALA A 679 -8.78 1.16 -12.73
N SER A 680 -7.90 2.18 -12.78
CA SER A 680 -7.83 3.26 -11.78
C SER A 680 -8.76 4.45 -12.07
N GLN A 681 -9.49 4.42 -13.18
CA GLN A 681 -10.49 5.43 -13.56
C GLN A 681 -11.86 5.12 -12.94
N ASP A 682 -12.61 6.17 -12.59
CA ASP A 682 -14.03 6.05 -12.27
C ASP A 682 -14.80 5.92 -13.60
N PRO A 683 -15.63 4.89 -13.79
CA PRO A 683 -16.40 4.71 -15.02
C PRO A 683 -17.30 5.89 -15.40
N LYS A 684 -17.71 6.73 -14.44
CA LYS A 684 -18.48 7.96 -14.69
C LYS A 684 -17.61 9.13 -15.12
N PHE A 685 -16.30 9.02 -14.90
CA PHE A 685 -15.28 10.03 -15.19
C PHE A 685 -14.15 9.51 -16.09
N PRO A 686 -14.44 8.95 -17.29
CA PRO A 686 -13.40 8.37 -18.12
C PRO A 686 -12.43 9.44 -18.65
N VAL A 687 -11.16 9.06 -18.77
CA VAL A 687 -10.13 9.86 -19.45
C VAL A 687 -10.18 9.57 -20.95
N VAL A 688 -10.25 10.63 -21.75
CA VAL A 688 -10.27 10.56 -23.22
C VAL A 688 -9.16 11.38 -23.83
N ILE A 689 -8.93 11.15 -25.12
CA ILE A 689 -8.09 12.01 -25.95
C ILE A 689 -9.01 12.96 -26.71
N LEU A 690 -8.92 14.27 -26.43
CA LEU A 690 -9.70 15.28 -27.16
C LEU A 690 -9.02 15.73 -28.45
N ARG A 691 -7.71 16.02 -28.40
CA ARG A 691 -6.97 16.64 -29.50
C ARG A 691 -5.60 16.00 -29.72
N LYS A 692 -5.12 16.09 -30.95
CA LYS A 692 -3.78 15.67 -31.39
C LYS A 692 -3.09 16.86 -32.11
N GLY A 693 -1.77 16.96 -32.04
CA GLY A 693 -0.99 18.08 -32.60
C GLY A 693 -0.72 19.27 -31.65
N ILE A 694 -0.98 19.16 -30.34
CA ILE A 694 -0.66 20.19 -29.32
C ILE A 694 0.80 20.11 -28.83
N ASN A 695 1.50 21.26 -28.78
CA ASN A 695 2.82 21.38 -28.16
C ASN A 695 2.69 21.28 -26.64
N ASN A 696 3.10 20.15 -26.05
CA ASN A 696 3.04 19.92 -24.61
C ASN A 696 4.39 20.14 -23.89
N GLU A 697 5.32 20.88 -24.53
CA GLU A 697 6.67 21.25 -24.05
C GLU A 697 7.24 20.36 -22.93
N ARG A 698 7.43 19.07 -23.22
CA ARG A 698 8.34 18.20 -22.46
C ARG A 698 9.74 18.31 -23.06
N GLY A 699 10.40 19.44 -22.83
CA GLY A 699 11.83 19.59 -23.13
C GLY A 699 12.68 18.91 -22.05
N TYR A 700 13.67 18.12 -22.49
CA TYR A 700 14.81 17.52 -21.76
C TYR A 700 14.71 16.04 -21.33
N ASP A 701 15.60 15.24 -21.96
CA ASP A 701 16.24 13.96 -21.60
C ASP A 701 15.42 12.81 -20.98
N TYR A 702 14.18 12.64 -21.41
CA TYR A 702 13.53 11.33 -21.29
C TYR A 702 13.98 10.39 -22.42
N ILE A 703 14.47 9.20 -22.07
CA ILE A 703 14.69 8.11 -23.03
C ILE A 703 13.33 7.78 -23.64
N GLN A 704 13.14 8.05 -24.94
CA GLN A 704 11.93 7.62 -25.64
C GLN A 704 11.90 6.10 -25.72
N PHE A 705 11.04 5.47 -24.93
CA PHE A 705 10.71 4.06 -25.10
C PHE A 705 9.72 3.92 -26.27
N SER A 706 10.21 3.49 -27.42
CA SER A 706 9.42 3.25 -28.64
C SER A 706 8.36 2.13 -28.51
N LYS A 707 8.32 1.41 -27.37
CA LYS A 707 7.33 0.37 -27.06
C LYS A 707 6.13 0.85 -26.24
N LEU A 708 6.14 2.08 -25.71
CA LEU A 708 5.05 2.66 -24.91
C LEU A 708 4.75 4.06 -25.46
N ALA A 709 3.90 4.10 -26.49
CA ALA A 709 3.34 5.26 -27.21
C ALA A 709 4.23 6.55 -27.26
N PRO A 710 4.69 6.98 -28.46
CA PRO A 710 5.58 8.14 -28.58
C PRO A 710 4.96 9.38 -27.93
N ASN A 711 5.81 10.32 -27.48
CA ASN A 711 5.43 11.63 -26.93
C ASN A 711 4.64 12.40 -27.98
N GLY A 712 3.37 12.02 -28.11
CA GLY A 712 2.45 12.52 -29.08
C GLY A 712 1.88 13.78 -28.47
N ASN A 713 1.88 14.82 -29.26
CA ASN A 713 1.19 16.07 -29.07
C ASN A 713 -0.32 15.87 -28.75
N ILE A 714 -0.69 15.25 -27.64
CA ILE A 714 -2.01 14.68 -27.34
C ILE A 714 -2.54 15.29 -26.04
N GLU A 715 -3.80 15.72 -26.07
CA GLU A 715 -4.50 16.28 -24.92
C GLU A 715 -5.40 15.23 -24.26
N TYR A 716 -5.12 14.93 -23.00
CA TYR A 716 -5.89 14.02 -22.17
C TYR A 716 -6.85 14.80 -21.27
N SER A 717 -8.13 14.44 -21.30
CA SER A 717 -9.18 15.15 -20.57
C SER A 717 -10.12 14.18 -19.88
N VAL A 718 -10.65 14.58 -18.72
CA VAL A 718 -11.65 13.82 -17.95
C VAL A 718 -13.03 14.25 -18.40
N ILE A 719 -13.93 13.28 -18.64
CA ILE A 719 -15.33 13.53 -19.00
C ILE A 719 -16.24 13.27 -17.80
N ASP A 720 -17.13 14.18 -17.43
CA ASP A 720 -18.24 13.89 -16.53
C ASP A 720 -19.49 13.44 -17.31
N THR A 721 -19.70 12.13 -17.36
CA THR A 721 -20.83 11.54 -18.10
C THR A 721 -22.21 11.94 -17.56
N GLU A 722 -22.31 12.21 -16.26
CA GLU A 722 -23.55 12.61 -15.61
C GLU A 722 -23.85 14.09 -15.87
N SER A 723 -22.82 14.94 -15.89
CA SER A 723 -22.96 16.35 -16.32
C SER A 723 -23.37 16.46 -17.79
N ILE A 724 -22.80 15.64 -18.69
CA ILE A 724 -23.24 15.56 -20.09
C ILE A 724 -24.72 15.18 -20.19
N ALA A 725 -25.19 14.21 -19.40
CA ALA A 725 -26.60 13.83 -19.39
C ALA A 725 -27.51 14.95 -18.86
N LEU A 726 -27.07 15.69 -17.83
CA LEU A 726 -27.76 16.87 -17.30
C LEU A 726 -27.89 17.98 -18.33
N GLU A 727 -26.85 18.18 -19.15
CA GLU A 727 -26.76 19.16 -20.24
C GLU A 727 -27.38 18.67 -21.56
N SER A 728 -28.21 17.63 -21.53
CA SER A 728 -28.88 17.09 -22.73
C SER A 728 -27.90 16.73 -23.86
N ALA A 729 -26.79 16.07 -23.49
CA ALA A 729 -25.68 15.68 -24.36
C ALA A 729 -24.82 16.83 -24.93
N LYS A 730 -24.97 18.06 -24.40
CA LYS A 730 -24.07 19.16 -24.74
C LYS A 730 -22.72 18.99 -24.03
N VAL A 731 -21.65 19.08 -24.80
CA VAL A 731 -20.27 19.08 -24.31
C VAL A 731 -19.81 20.50 -24.04
N ILE A 732 -19.22 20.73 -22.86
CA ILE A 732 -18.68 22.02 -22.42
C ILE A 732 -17.28 21.76 -21.86
N GLU A 733 -16.28 22.13 -22.67
CA GLU A 733 -14.86 21.94 -22.40
C GLU A 733 -14.29 23.07 -21.54
N GLY A 734 -13.34 22.74 -20.68
CA GLY A 734 -12.46 23.70 -20.01
C GLY A 734 -11.16 23.05 -19.56
N ALA A 735 -10.43 23.74 -18.69
CA ALA A 735 -9.16 23.27 -18.18
C ALA A 735 -9.01 23.57 -16.68
N PHE A 736 -8.31 22.69 -15.98
CA PHE A 736 -7.90 22.87 -14.60
C PHE A 736 -6.37 22.84 -14.50
N SER A 737 -5.80 23.86 -13.87
CA SER A 737 -4.41 23.84 -13.42
C SER A 737 -4.37 23.55 -11.92
N PHE A 738 -3.43 22.67 -11.52
CA PHE A 738 -3.14 22.39 -10.12
C PHE A 738 -1.72 22.82 -9.81
N ASN A 739 -1.59 23.97 -9.15
CA ASN A 739 -0.30 24.49 -8.71
C ASN A 739 0.36 23.53 -7.71
N ASP A 740 1.66 23.38 -7.85
CA ASP A 740 2.56 22.62 -6.97
C ASP A 740 2.20 21.13 -6.85
N LEU A 741 1.42 20.60 -7.80
CA LEU A 741 1.15 19.18 -7.94
C LEU A 741 2.11 18.58 -8.98
N ALA A 742 3.12 17.86 -8.49
CA ALA A 742 4.11 17.17 -9.30
C ALA A 742 4.56 15.89 -8.56
N PRO A 743 5.09 14.87 -9.26
CA PRO A 743 5.69 13.75 -8.57
C PRO A 743 6.91 14.22 -7.78
N PHE A 744 7.06 13.67 -6.58
CA PHE A 744 8.10 14.05 -5.64
C PHE A 744 8.61 12.83 -4.87
N ASN A 745 9.82 12.96 -4.35
CA ASN A 745 10.41 11.99 -3.44
C ASN A 745 10.83 12.70 -2.14
N THR A 746 10.79 11.97 -1.04
CA THR A 746 11.23 12.43 0.28
C THR A 746 12.70 12.13 0.54
N ASN A 747 13.29 11.23 -0.26
CA ASN A 747 14.71 10.85 -0.22
C ASN A 747 15.43 11.43 -1.45
N GLU A 748 16.78 11.51 -1.44
CA GLU A 748 17.61 11.99 -2.58
C GLU A 748 17.54 11.09 -3.85
N GLU A 749 16.57 10.19 -3.93
CA GLU A 749 16.37 9.25 -5.01
C GLU A 749 15.64 9.88 -6.21
N THR A 750 15.86 9.30 -7.39
CA THR A 750 15.21 9.71 -8.64
C THR A 750 13.71 9.41 -8.63
N ILE A 751 12.90 10.31 -9.19
CA ILE A 751 11.44 10.13 -9.35
C ILE A 751 11.14 8.88 -10.20
N THR A 752 10.35 7.96 -9.64
CA THR A 752 9.97 6.69 -10.26
C THR A 752 8.72 6.82 -11.16
N ASP A 753 8.42 5.81 -11.97
CA ASP A 753 7.17 5.76 -12.75
C ASP A 753 5.93 5.58 -11.86
N GLU A 754 6.09 4.90 -10.72
CA GLU A 754 5.01 4.78 -9.72
C GLU A 754 4.68 6.15 -9.10
N ASP A 755 5.69 6.95 -8.78
CA ASP A 755 5.49 8.32 -8.27
C ASP A 755 4.75 9.20 -9.29
N ARG A 756 5.09 9.07 -10.59
CA ARG A 756 4.39 9.76 -11.68
C ARG A 756 2.93 9.31 -11.77
N ALA A 757 2.67 8.01 -11.70
CA ALA A 757 1.32 7.46 -11.75
C ALA A 757 0.46 7.92 -10.56
N LYS A 758 1.02 7.94 -9.34
CA LYS A 758 0.34 8.46 -8.14
C LYS A 758 0.02 9.94 -8.27
N ALA A 759 0.97 10.77 -8.69
CA ALA A 759 0.72 12.19 -8.91
C ALA A 759 -0.35 12.45 -9.99
N ALA A 760 -0.34 11.66 -11.08
CA ALA A 760 -1.38 11.71 -12.10
C ALA A 760 -2.75 11.29 -11.55
N LYS A 761 -2.80 10.29 -10.67
CA LYS A 761 -4.03 9.85 -9.98
C LYS A 761 -4.58 10.93 -9.05
N THR A 762 -3.73 11.61 -8.28
CA THR A 762 -4.14 12.76 -7.46
C THR A 762 -4.69 13.90 -8.30
N ALA A 763 -4.05 14.22 -9.43
CA ALA A 763 -4.52 15.25 -10.36
C ALA A 763 -5.88 14.90 -10.95
N TYR A 764 -6.07 13.64 -11.32
CA TYR A 764 -7.34 13.12 -11.77
C TYR A 764 -8.44 13.21 -10.70
N ASP A 765 -8.16 12.78 -9.47
CA ASP A 765 -9.15 12.80 -8.38
C ASP A 765 -9.59 14.23 -8.04
N ALA A 766 -8.64 15.17 -8.02
CA ALA A 766 -8.93 16.60 -7.88
C ALA A 766 -9.79 17.13 -9.04
N ALA A 767 -9.49 16.73 -10.28
CA ALA A 767 -10.27 17.11 -11.45
C ALA A 767 -11.69 16.52 -11.43
N VAL A 768 -11.85 15.27 -10.99
CA VAL A 768 -13.16 14.64 -10.79
C VAL A 768 -13.98 15.43 -9.77
N LYS A 769 -13.37 15.82 -8.64
CA LYS A 769 -14.06 16.65 -7.65
C LYS A 769 -14.47 17.99 -8.27
N LYS A 770 -13.56 18.69 -8.94
CA LYS A 770 -13.88 19.96 -9.62
C LYS A 770 -15.00 19.81 -10.66
N LEU A 771 -14.97 18.80 -11.52
CA LEU A 771 -16.06 18.53 -12.48
C LEU A 771 -17.42 18.32 -11.79
N LYS A 772 -17.46 17.60 -10.66
CA LYS A 772 -18.70 17.47 -9.86
C LYS A 772 -19.17 18.82 -9.34
N GLN A 773 -18.26 19.69 -8.92
CA GLN A 773 -18.58 21.05 -8.50
C GLN A 773 -19.02 21.93 -9.68
N SER A 774 -18.47 21.74 -10.88
CA SER A 774 -18.85 22.47 -12.10
C SER A 774 -20.12 21.92 -12.76
N ARG A 775 -20.92 21.08 -12.11
CA ARG A 775 -22.24 20.69 -12.62
C ARG A 775 -23.23 21.85 -12.50
N ARG A 776 -24.23 21.87 -13.38
CA ARG A 776 -25.40 22.75 -13.23
C ARG A 776 -26.04 22.54 -11.85
N THR A 777 -26.53 23.63 -11.26
CA THR A 777 -27.21 23.56 -9.96
C THR A 777 -28.73 23.50 -10.13
N TYR A 778 -29.36 22.82 -9.20
CA TYR A 778 -30.81 22.82 -9.03
C TYR A 778 -31.10 22.92 -7.54
N GLN A 779 -31.21 24.16 -7.08
CA GLN A 779 -31.31 24.50 -5.68
C GLN A 779 -32.77 24.74 -5.30
N ILE A 780 -33.22 24.05 -4.26
CA ILE A 780 -34.51 24.28 -3.64
C ILE A 780 -34.24 25.03 -2.33
N GLU A 781 -34.52 26.32 -2.33
CA GLU A 781 -34.38 27.16 -1.14
C GLU A 781 -35.69 27.13 -0.35
N LEU A 782 -35.59 26.75 0.93
CA LEU A 782 -36.73 26.63 1.83
C LEU A 782 -36.58 27.58 3.02
N THR A 783 -37.59 28.42 3.25
CA THR A 783 -37.73 29.11 4.52
C THR A 783 -38.47 28.23 5.51
N VAL A 784 -37.84 27.98 6.66
CA VAL A 784 -38.31 27.05 7.70
C VAL A 784 -38.25 27.66 9.09
N GLU A 785 -38.93 27.02 10.04
CA GLU A 785 -38.84 27.34 11.47
C GLU A 785 -37.46 26.92 12.06
N GLU A 786 -37.36 26.84 13.39
CA GLU A 786 -36.17 26.39 14.12
C GLU A 786 -35.65 25.03 13.58
N LEU A 787 -34.35 24.99 13.29
CA LEU A 787 -33.69 23.78 12.80
C LEU A 787 -33.21 22.92 13.98
N PRO A 788 -33.42 21.58 13.92
CA PRO A 788 -32.89 20.65 14.91
C PRO A 788 -31.36 20.69 15.03
N GLU A 789 -30.86 20.43 16.23
CA GLU A 789 -29.43 20.46 16.55
C GLU A 789 -28.61 19.37 15.82
N GLU A 790 -29.24 18.24 15.50
CA GLU A 790 -28.54 17.09 14.92
C GLU A 790 -28.35 17.20 13.40
N ILE A 791 -28.86 18.27 12.77
CA ILE A 791 -28.73 18.54 11.34
C ILE A 791 -27.57 19.51 11.10
N ASN A 792 -26.71 19.19 10.14
CA ASN A 792 -25.68 20.08 9.66
C ASN A 792 -25.56 20.04 8.11
N VAL A 793 -24.83 21.01 7.54
CA VAL A 793 -24.52 21.05 6.10
C VAL A 793 -23.82 19.77 5.66
N GLY A 794 -24.21 19.25 4.49
CA GLY A 794 -23.77 17.97 3.96
C GLY A 794 -24.60 16.77 4.40
N ASP A 795 -25.50 16.89 5.38
CA ASP A 795 -26.45 15.83 5.73
C ASP A 795 -27.55 15.68 4.67
N LYS A 796 -28.22 14.51 4.66
CA LYS A 796 -29.42 14.26 3.85
C LYS A 796 -30.68 14.34 4.68
N VAL A 797 -31.69 15.04 4.16
CA VAL A 797 -33.05 15.12 4.73
C VAL A 797 -34.10 14.78 3.69
N ARG A 798 -35.32 14.46 4.13
CA ARG A 798 -36.44 14.20 3.22
C ARG A 798 -37.22 15.47 2.96
N LEU A 799 -37.55 15.74 1.70
CA LEU A 799 -38.46 16.83 1.32
C LEU A 799 -39.80 16.24 0.86
N LEU A 800 -40.86 16.51 1.63
CA LEU A 800 -42.23 16.19 1.25
C LEU A 800 -42.97 17.49 0.91
N TYR A 801 -42.93 17.83 -0.38
CA TYR A 801 -43.57 19.02 -0.93
C TYR A 801 -44.24 18.68 -2.27
N ASP A 802 -45.08 19.58 -2.79
CA ASP A 802 -45.77 19.36 -4.06
C ASP A 802 -44.75 19.23 -5.22
N ASN A 803 -44.68 18.02 -5.76
CA ASN A 803 -43.81 17.66 -6.87
C ASN A 803 -44.08 18.47 -8.14
N GLN A 804 -45.29 19.01 -8.34
CA GLN A 804 -45.57 19.88 -9.48
C GLN A 804 -44.85 21.23 -9.36
N VAL A 805 -44.75 21.77 -8.15
CA VAL A 805 -44.03 23.01 -7.87
C VAL A 805 -42.51 22.80 -7.98
N LEU A 806 -42.03 21.64 -7.50
CA LEU A 806 -40.62 21.28 -7.57
C LEU A 806 -40.15 20.76 -8.94
N MET A 807 -41.02 20.57 -9.93
CA MET A 807 -40.63 20.12 -11.27
C MET A 807 -41.12 21.12 -12.31
N VAL A 808 -40.37 22.23 -12.43
CA VAL A 808 -40.67 23.30 -13.39
C VAL A 808 -40.50 22.85 -14.86
N GLU A 809 -41.16 23.53 -15.79
CA GLU A 809 -41.15 23.18 -17.21
C GLU A 809 -39.72 23.11 -17.79
N ASP A 810 -38.86 24.05 -17.37
CA ASP A 810 -37.47 24.22 -17.83
C ASP A 810 -36.49 23.14 -17.31
N CYS A 811 -36.93 22.25 -16.42
CA CYS A 811 -36.09 21.12 -15.98
C CYS A 811 -35.81 20.16 -17.13
N SER A 812 -34.53 19.80 -17.33
CA SER A 812 -34.13 18.78 -18.30
C SER A 812 -34.79 17.42 -17.97
N ASN A 813 -35.04 16.58 -18.98
CA ASN A 813 -35.65 15.26 -18.77
C ASN A 813 -34.85 14.40 -17.79
N TYR A 814 -33.52 14.53 -17.81
CA TYR A 814 -32.63 13.84 -16.89
C TYR A 814 -32.76 14.39 -15.46
N MET A 815 -32.84 15.72 -15.28
CA MET A 815 -33.10 16.31 -13.95
C MET A 815 -34.48 15.92 -13.40
N LYS A 816 -35.53 15.95 -14.22
CA LYS A 816 -36.88 15.46 -13.86
C LYS A 816 -36.83 13.99 -13.42
N LYS A 817 -35.99 13.17 -14.03
CA LYS A 817 -35.78 11.77 -13.60
C LYS A 817 -35.09 11.71 -12.25
N ILE A 818 -34.01 12.46 -12.04
CA ILE A 818 -33.26 12.51 -10.76
C ILE A 818 -34.16 12.95 -9.60
N LEU A 819 -34.96 14.01 -9.79
CA LEU A 819 -35.89 14.51 -8.76
C LEU A 819 -36.96 13.47 -8.38
N LYS A 820 -37.33 12.56 -9.29
CA LYS A 820 -38.30 11.48 -9.05
C LYS A 820 -37.71 10.22 -8.43
N MET A 821 -36.38 10.08 -8.36
CA MET A 821 -35.74 8.84 -7.90
C MET A 821 -36.03 8.57 -6.42
N ASP A 822 -35.95 9.61 -5.59
CA ASP A 822 -36.25 9.57 -4.16
C ASP A 822 -36.57 10.98 -3.65
N ASP A 823 -36.96 11.09 -2.38
CA ASP A 823 -37.26 12.33 -1.70
C ASP A 823 -36.11 12.82 -0.80
N TRP A 824 -34.89 12.27 -0.95
CA TRP A 824 -33.72 12.65 -0.18
C TRP A 824 -32.94 13.76 -0.88
N PHE A 825 -32.54 14.77 -0.12
CA PHE A 825 -31.76 15.90 -0.61
C PHE A 825 -30.62 16.19 0.37
N TYR A 826 -29.46 16.54 -0.17
CA TYR A 826 -28.38 17.12 0.61
C TYR A 826 -28.75 18.53 1.03
N ILE A 827 -28.38 18.92 2.24
CA ILE A 827 -28.35 20.31 2.66
C ILE A 827 -27.01 20.90 2.24
N THR A 828 -26.99 21.82 1.28
CA THR A 828 -25.75 22.44 0.79
C THR A 828 -25.42 23.75 1.50
N SER A 829 -26.45 24.47 1.96
CA SER A 829 -26.31 25.70 2.74
C SER A 829 -27.40 25.79 3.82
N MET A 830 -27.04 26.38 4.96
CA MET A 830 -27.95 26.68 6.07
C MET A 830 -27.74 28.13 6.52
N ASN A 831 -28.81 28.90 6.57
CA ASN A 831 -28.81 30.27 7.03
C ASN A 831 -29.70 30.38 8.27
N TYR A 832 -29.10 30.81 9.38
CA TYR A 832 -29.82 31.04 10.61
C TYR A 832 -30.15 32.53 10.73
N THR A 833 -31.39 32.86 11.05
CA THR A 833 -31.79 34.24 11.36
C THR A 833 -32.57 34.25 12.65
N ILE A 834 -32.16 35.08 13.59
CA ILE A 834 -32.76 35.15 14.92
C ILE A 834 -32.99 36.61 15.28
N ASP A 835 -34.27 36.95 15.47
CA ASP A 835 -34.65 38.31 15.81
C ASP A 835 -34.27 38.68 17.26
N GLN A 836 -34.48 39.95 17.62
CA GLN A 836 -34.19 40.47 18.95
C GLN A 836 -35.03 39.81 20.07
N ASN A 837 -36.13 39.13 19.73
CA ASN A 837 -36.98 38.40 20.67
C ASN A 837 -36.55 36.93 20.84
N GLY A 838 -35.57 36.47 20.06
CA GLY A 838 -35.09 35.09 20.03
C GLY A 838 -35.89 34.17 19.11
N VAL A 839 -36.78 34.71 18.28
CA VAL A 839 -37.54 33.94 17.29
C VAL A 839 -36.62 33.57 16.14
N GLU A 840 -36.47 32.27 15.92
CA GLU A 840 -35.62 31.71 14.87
C GLU A 840 -36.43 31.45 13.60
N THR A 841 -35.92 31.95 12.48
CA THR A 841 -36.38 31.66 11.12
C THR A 841 -35.16 31.35 10.29
N ASN A 842 -35.17 30.22 9.60
CA ASN A 842 -34.00 29.75 8.88
C ASN A 842 -34.29 29.62 7.38
N SER A 843 -33.24 29.64 6.58
CA SER A 843 -33.30 29.20 5.19
C SER A 843 -32.34 28.03 4.99
N VAL A 844 -32.79 26.99 4.29
CA VAL A 844 -31.94 25.86 3.89
C VAL A 844 -31.97 25.70 2.38
N VAL A 845 -30.81 25.38 1.81
CA VAL A 845 -30.68 25.08 0.38
C VAL A 845 -30.53 23.58 0.23
N LEU A 846 -31.44 22.98 -0.55
CA LEU A 846 -31.48 21.54 -0.80
C LEU A 846 -31.11 21.21 -2.25
N GLU A 847 -30.23 20.21 -2.42
CA GLU A 847 -29.80 19.73 -3.74
C GLU A 847 -29.74 18.20 -3.80
N LYS A 848 -29.76 17.64 -5.02
CA LYS A 848 -29.58 16.20 -5.25
C LYS A 848 -28.12 15.76 -5.23
N PHE A 849 -27.21 16.69 -5.49
CA PHE A 849 -25.78 16.47 -5.47
C PHE A 849 -25.14 17.33 -4.38
N LEU A 850 -24.08 16.82 -3.77
CA LEU A 850 -23.32 17.58 -2.79
C LEU A 850 -22.35 18.52 -3.51
N LYS A 851 -22.40 19.81 -3.17
CA LYS A 851 -21.62 20.86 -3.83
C LYS A 851 -21.16 21.92 -2.82
N VAL A 852 -20.11 22.65 -3.17
CA VAL A 852 -19.61 23.89 -2.56
C VAL A 852 -19.66 24.97 -3.63
N ASP A 853 -20.40 26.05 -3.37
CA ASP A 853 -20.54 27.17 -4.28
C ASP A 853 -19.38 28.17 -4.10
N ARG A 854 -18.16 27.79 -4.53
CA ARG A 854 -17.01 28.71 -4.59
C ARG A 854 -16.12 28.44 -5.79
N GLU A 855 -16.51 29.00 -6.92
CA GLU A 855 -15.58 29.50 -7.94
C GLU A 855 -16.03 30.91 -8.32
N SER A 856 -15.99 31.85 -7.36
CA SER A 856 -16.01 33.29 -7.63
C SER A 856 -14.62 33.86 -7.38
N GLY A 857 -13.67 33.49 -8.24
CA GLY A 857 -12.34 34.12 -8.27
C GLY A 857 -11.18 33.17 -8.51
N GLN A 858 -11.11 32.57 -9.70
CA GLN A 858 -9.83 32.39 -10.39
C GLN A 858 -9.92 33.01 -11.77
#